data_AF-A0A354WWJ7-F1
#
_entry.id   AF-A0A354WWJ7-F1
#
_cell.length_a   1.000
_cell.length_b   1.000
_cell.length_c   1.000
_cell.angle_alpha   90.00
_cell.angle_beta   90.00
_cell.angle_gamma   90.00
#
_symmetry.space_group_name_H-M   'P 1'
#
loop_
_entity.id
_entity.type
_entity.pdbx_description
1 polymer ?
#
loop_
_entity_poly.entity_id
_entity_poly.type
_entity_poly.pdbx_seq_one_letter_code
_entity_poly.pdbx_strand_id
1 'polypeptide(L)'
;EDIRVTPDLDAQYKDATLQVDIQLKGKGTVDLKLLDKAGNEVVSSQVKGSGKQSVTMNVSNPAKWTAETPNLYKLVANLSENGKVVESIPVQVGFRKIELKNAQVLVNGQPVLFKGANRHEMDPDYGYVISKERMIQDIKRMKELNINAVRTCHYPDNNLWYELCDQYGLYLVAEANVESHGMGYGENTLAKNPSYAKAHLERNQRNVQRGYNHPSIIFWSLGNEAGFGPNFEACYRWIKNEDKTRPVQYEQARTNEFTDIYCPMYLNYEKSEKYSRGDIDKPLIQCEYAHAMGNSEGGFKEYWDLIRKYPKYQGGFIWDFVDQSIRRYTADGKEFYAYGGDFNPYDASSQNFCDNGLISPDRVSNPHADEVAYYYQNIWVKPVDLKKGIISVYNENFFQDLGNYYAEWELLVDGEAVESGIVTDVQVAPQQRTDLHLGYSLRQQCPTKEVLLNVYFKQKNARTFLPAGHTVAKEQLVVQTYKTPEDLMREGCSIAHDDTPELVVKDNDGTYLIVEGGDFQINFMRKNGYISLYEVNGLSVLHKGSELRPNFWRAPTDNDMGANLQSKYRVWKDPEMKLVSLAHKEEAGFIVVEAKYEMPAVSGKLDLTYRINKQGAVEVTQQMTAGKGAKVPNMFRFGMRAELNKQLSNIQYYGRGPIENYADRKSSTFIGKYCQSVAEQFYPYIRPQENGTKSDIRWWNQVNKAGNGIQLLSGLPFSASALYYSIEALDEGLEKANGHSELVDKSDCVNLCVDKVQMGLGCVTSWGSLPLEQYQLPYQDYSFKFVIKPVFHQF
;
A
#
# COMPACT_ATOMS: atom_id res chain seq x y z
N GLU A 1 -1.75 -18.63 -42.59
CA GLU A 1 -1.76 -17.14 -42.59
C GLU A 1 -2.26 -16.64 -41.26
N ASP A 2 -3.42 -17.10 -40.80
CA ASP A 2 -3.96 -16.79 -39.46
C ASP A 2 -4.63 -18.03 -38.85
N ILE A 3 -4.64 -18.12 -37.52
CA ILE A 3 -5.40 -19.12 -36.76
C ILE A 3 -6.01 -18.45 -35.54
N ARG A 4 -7.32 -18.62 -35.37
CA ARG A 4 -8.07 -18.09 -34.23
C ARG A 4 -8.76 -19.21 -33.49
N VAL A 5 -8.64 -19.17 -32.16
CA VAL A 5 -9.31 -20.10 -31.26
C VAL A 5 -10.30 -19.35 -30.38
N THR A 6 -11.54 -19.81 -30.38
CA THR A 6 -12.63 -19.22 -29.60
C THR A 6 -13.22 -20.29 -28.71
N PRO A 7 -12.71 -20.44 -27.46
CA PRO A 7 -13.33 -21.31 -26.48
C PRO A 7 -14.63 -20.68 -25.97
N ASP A 8 -15.68 -21.51 -25.79
CA ASP A 8 -16.90 -21.12 -25.11
C ASP A 8 -17.35 -22.21 -24.13
N LEU A 9 -18.17 -21.82 -23.15
CA LEU A 9 -18.76 -22.71 -22.16
C LEU A 9 -20.29 -22.73 -22.31
N ASP A 10 -20.89 -23.88 -22.03
CA ASP A 10 -22.34 -24.02 -21.95
C ASP A 10 -22.96 -23.15 -20.84
N ALA A 11 -24.30 -23.11 -20.78
CA ALA A 11 -25.01 -22.30 -19.78
C ALA A 11 -24.82 -22.77 -18.32
N GLN A 12 -24.36 -24.01 -18.11
CA GLN A 12 -24.00 -24.55 -16.80
C GLN A 12 -22.52 -24.34 -16.47
N TYR A 13 -21.77 -23.73 -17.39
CA TYR A 13 -20.32 -23.62 -17.36
C TYR A 13 -19.65 -24.97 -17.15
N LYS A 14 -20.18 -26.07 -17.70
CA LYS A 14 -19.65 -27.43 -17.50
C LYS A 14 -18.90 -27.89 -18.73
N ASP A 15 -19.61 -28.14 -19.82
CA ASP A 15 -19.02 -28.56 -21.08
C ASP A 15 -18.62 -27.35 -21.93
N ALA A 16 -17.74 -27.58 -22.90
CA ALA A 16 -17.15 -26.52 -23.71
C ALA A 16 -17.14 -26.86 -25.20
N THR A 17 -17.02 -25.79 -25.99
CA THR A 17 -16.69 -25.88 -27.41
C THR A 17 -15.41 -25.09 -27.67
N LEU A 18 -14.63 -25.55 -28.64
CA LEU A 18 -13.50 -24.83 -29.19
C LEU A 18 -13.76 -24.62 -30.68
N GLN A 19 -14.14 -23.40 -31.05
CA GLN A 19 -14.18 -23.01 -32.46
C GLN A 19 -12.77 -22.66 -32.93
N VAL A 20 -12.35 -23.26 -34.04
CA VAL A 20 -11.04 -23.01 -34.67
C VAL A 20 -11.29 -22.47 -36.07
N ASP A 21 -10.94 -21.21 -36.29
CA ASP A 21 -10.99 -20.56 -37.60
C ASP A 21 -9.56 -20.45 -38.15
N ILE A 22 -9.34 -20.90 -39.39
CA ILE A 22 -8.02 -20.95 -40.03
C ILE A 22 -8.09 -20.23 -41.36
N GLN A 23 -7.15 -19.30 -41.59
CA GLN A 23 -6.95 -18.68 -42.90
C GLN A 23 -5.73 -19.32 -43.57
N LEU A 24 -5.99 -20.09 -44.62
CA LEU A 24 -4.97 -20.77 -45.42
C LEU A 24 -4.57 -19.95 -46.65
N LYS A 25 -3.25 -19.83 -46.86
CA LYS A 25 -2.67 -19.35 -48.12
C LYS A 25 -2.28 -20.56 -48.96
N GLY A 26 -3.08 -20.90 -49.96
CA GLY A 26 -2.93 -22.14 -50.73
C GLY A 26 -4.00 -23.18 -50.38
N LYS A 27 -3.77 -24.44 -50.75
CA LYS A 27 -4.71 -25.57 -50.51
C LYS A 27 -4.00 -26.69 -49.76
N GLY A 28 -4.62 -27.18 -48.68
CA GLY A 28 -4.07 -28.28 -47.89
C GLY A 28 -5.08 -28.92 -46.97
N THR A 29 -4.60 -29.85 -46.15
CA THR A 29 -5.37 -30.49 -45.07
C THR A 29 -4.72 -30.14 -43.75
N VAL A 30 -5.50 -29.62 -42.80
CA VAL A 30 -5.01 -29.27 -41.47
C VAL A 30 -5.57 -30.27 -40.46
N ASP A 31 -4.67 -31.03 -39.83
CA ASP A 31 -4.98 -31.88 -38.69
C ASP A 31 -4.89 -31.07 -37.41
N LEU A 32 -5.97 -31.07 -36.63
CA LEU A 32 -6.11 -30.32 -35.38
C LEU A 32 -6.15 -31.28 -34.22
N LYS A 33 -5.24 -31.11 -33.26
CA LYS A 33 -5.18 -31.92 -32.04
C LYS A 33 -5.16 -31.02 -30.83
N LEU A 34 -6.15 -31.15 -29.95
CA LEU A 34 -6.15 -30.49 -28.66
C LEU A 34 -5.54 -31.42 -27.62
N LEU A 35 -4.48 -30.97 -26.97
CA LEU A 35 -3.73 -31.72 -25.96
C LEU A 35 -3.98 -31.12 -24.57
N ASP A 36 -4.12 -31.99 -23.57
CA ASP A 36 -4.13 -31.58 -22.16
C ASP A 36 -2.73 -31.19 -21.66
N LYS A 37 -2.63 -30.78 -20.39
CA LYS A 37 -1.36 -30.41 -19.75
C LYS A 37 -0.32 -31.54 -19.73
N ALA A 38 -0.76 -32.80 -19.71
CA ALA A 38 0.11 -33.97 -19.73
C ALA A 38 0.52 -34.38 -21.17
N GLY A 39 -0.07 -33.75 -22.18
CA GLY A 39 0.18 -34.04 -23.60
C GLY A 39 -0.73 -35.10 -24.19
N ASN A 40 -1.78 -35.54 -23.47
CA ASN A 40 -2.74 -36.50 -24.00
C ASN A 40 -3.71 -35.81 -24.96
N GLU A 41 -4.07 -36.51 -26.04
CA GLU A 41 -5.08 -36.04 -26.98
C GLU A 41 -6.47 -36.06 -26.32
N VAL A 42 -7.11 -34.90 -26.26
CA VAL A 42 -8.45 -34.68 -25.68
C VAL A 42 -9.51 -34.83 -26.77
N VAL A 43 -9.26 -34.18 -27.91
CA VAL A 43 -10.12 -34.22 -29.09
C VAL A 43 -9.27 -33.86 -30.31
N SER A 44 -9.61 -34.45 -31.46
CA SER A 44 -9.01 -34.11 -32.74
C SER A 44 -10.07 -33.85 -33.80
N SER A 45 -9.68 -33.11 -34.83
CA SER A 45 -10.51 -32.79 -35.97
C SER A 45 -9.65 -32.52 -37.20
N GLN A 46 -10.26 -32.40 -38.37
CA GLN A 46 -9.55 -32.12 -39.62
C GLN A 46 -10.37 -31.16 -40.48
N VAL A 47 -9.68 -30.21 -41.12
CA VAL A 47 -10.27 -29.35 -42.17
C VAL A 47 -9.45 -29.47 -43.45
N LYS A 48 -10.10 -29.35 -44.60
CA LYS A 48 -9.46 -29.46 -45.91
C LYS A 48 -10.02 -28.43 -46.86
N GLY A 49 -9.14 -27.64 -47.47
CA GLY A 49 -9.56 -26.59 -48.40
C GLY A 49 -8.50 -25.54 -48.64
N SER A 50 -8.96 -24.36 -49.05
CA SER A 50 -8.16 -23.15 -49.28
C SER A 50 -8.91 -21.94 -48.69
N GLY A 51 -8.20 -20.86 -48.36
CA GLY A 51 -8.81 -19.68 -47.75
C GLY A 51 -9.32 -19.97 -46.34
N LYS A 52 -10.48 -19.39 -45.97
CA LYS A 52 -11.07 -19.54 -44.63
C LYS A 52 -11.66 -20.93 -44.44
N GLN A 53 -11.23 -21.62 -43.39
CA GLN A 53 -11.76 -22.89 -42.90
C GLN A 53 -12.21 -22.73 -41.46
N SER A 54 -13.21 -23.48 -41.03
CA SER A 54 -13.72 -23.43 -39.66
C SER A 54 -14.17 -24.81 -39.20
N VAL A 55 -13.93 -25.13 -37.93
CA VAL A 55 -14.46 -26.32 -37.28
C VAL A 55 -14.72 -26.06 -35.80
N THR A 56 -15.70 -26.76 -35.24
CA THR A 56 -15.99 -26.73 -33.80
C THR A 56 -15.66 -28.09 -33.20
N MET A 57 -14.85 -28.10 -32.14
CA MET A 57 -14.49 -29.28 -31.38
C MET A 57 -15.24 -29.26 -30.04
N ASN A 58 -15.98 -30.32 -29.72
CA ASN A 58 -16.68 -30.43 -28.43
C ASN A 58 -15.74 -31.03 -27.38
N VAL A 59 -15.72 -30.46 -26.17
CA VAL A 59 -14.88 -30.90 -25.06
C VAL A 59 -15.74 -31.04 -23.81
N SER A 60 -15.87 -32.27 -23.31
CA SER A 60 -16.64 -32.53 -22.09
C SER A 60 -15.85 -32.13 -20.85
N ASN A 61 -16.49 -31.35 -19.97
CA ASN A 61 -15.98 -30.92 -18.66
C ASN A 61 -14.48 -30.57 -18.62
N PRO A 62 -13.98 -29.63 -19.46
CA PRO A 62 -12.56 -29.27 -19.44
C PRO A 62 -12.16 -28.56 -18.14
N ALA A 63 -10.88 -28.63 -17.82
CA ALA A 63 -10.29 -27.79 -16.80
C ALA A 63 -10.32 -26.32 -17.26
N LYS A 64 -11.05 -25.47 -16.54
CA LYS A 64 -11.26 -24.06 -16.91
C LYS A 64 -10.05 -23.21 -16.56
N TRP A 65 -9.79 -22.19 -17.37
CA TRP A 65 -8.77 -21.19 -17.11
C TRP A 65 -9.36 -20.05 -16.26
N THR A 66 -8.64 -19.66 -15.21
CA THR A 66 -8.88 -18.47 -14.38
C THR A 66 -7.54 -17.94 -13.85
N ALA A 67 -7.50 -16.73 -13.28
CA ALA A 67 -6.30 -16.22 -12.60
C ALA A 67 -5.91 -17.07 -11.35
N GLU A 68 -6.89 -17.77 -10.80
CA GLU A 68 -6.76 -18.68 -9.67
C GLU A 68 -6.19 -20.04 -10.13
N THR A 69 -6.76 -20.64 -11.17
CA THR A 69 -6.38 -21.95 -11.73
C THR A 69 -6.10 -21.81 -13.24
N PRO A 70 -4.87 -21.42 -13.64
CA PRO A 70 -4.54 -21.14 -15.05
C PRO A 70 -4.32 -22.43 -15.86
N ASN A 71 -5.38 -23.20 -16.03
CA ASN A 71 -5.33 -24.44 -16.80
C ASN A 71 -5.22 -24.12 -18.30
N LEU A 72 -4.16 -24.64 -18.93
CA LEU A 72 -3.91 -24.47 -20.37
C LEU A 72 -3.90 -25.83 -21.07
N TYR A 73 -4.58 -25.87 -22.20
CA TYR A 73 -4.49 -26.89 -23.23
C TYR A 73 -3.64 -26.37 -24.39
N LYS A 74 -3.22 -27.27 -25.27
CA LYS A 74 -2.43 -26.92 -26.47
C LYS A 74 -3.10 -27.47 -27.72
N LEU A 75 -3.57 -26.59 -28.58
CA LEU A 75 -3.98 -26.94 -29.93
C LEU A 75 -2.74 -27.02 -30.82
N VAL A 76 -2.53 -28.13 -31.50
CA VAL A 76 -1.51 -28.29 -32.53
C VAL A 76 -2.22 -28.39 -33.88
N ALA A 77 -1.97 -27.43 -34.77
CA ALA A 77 -2.48 -27.41 -36.13
C ALA A 77 -1.38 -27.80 -37.11
N ASN A 78 -1.47 -29.01 -37.67
CA ASN A 78 -0.50 -29.54 -38.63
C ASN A 78 -1.06 -29.41 -40.06
N LEU A 79 -0.50 -28.51 -40.86
CA LEU A 79 -0.82 -28.39 -42.27
C LEU A 79 -0.05 -29.45 -43.06
N SER A 80 -0.78 -30.27 -43.81
CA SER A 80 -0.22 -31.25 -44.73
C SER A 80 -0.51 -30.90 -46.19
N GLU A 81 0.52 -31.02 -47.02
CA GLU A 81 0.46 -30.94 -48.48
C GLU A 81 0.94 -32.28 -49.07
N ASN A 82 0.15 -32.86 -49.99
CA ASN A 82 0.47 -34.16 -50.61
C ASN A 82 0.81 -35.27 -49.61
N GLY A 83 0.15 -35.28 -48.44
CA GLY A 83 0.34 -36.28 -47.39
C GLY A 83 1.58 -36.07 -46.50
N LYS A 84 2.29 -34.93 -46.62
CA LYS A 84 3.41 -34.57 -45.75
C LYS A 84 3.09 -33.31 -44.95
N VAL A 85 3.37 -33.32 -43.66
CA VAL A 85 3.27 -32.11 -42.82
C VAL A 85 4.32 -31.10 -43.28
N VAL A 86 3.88 -29.90 -43.65
CA VAL A 86 4.73 -28.79 -44.12
C VAL A 86 4.83 -27.66 -43.10
N GLU A 87 3.85 -27.54 -42.19
CA GLU A 87 3.83 -26.52 -41.15
C GLU A 87 3.10 -27.06 -39.91
N SER A 88 3.56 -26.67 -38.73
CA SER A 88 2.93 -27.01 -37.44
C SER A 88 2.87 -25.76 -36.57
N ILE A 89 1.67 -25.34 -36.19
CA ILE A 89 1.43 -24.16 -35.36
C ILE A 89 0.84 -24.60 -34.01
N PRO A 90 1.55 -24.38 -32.89
CA PRO A 90 1.00 -24.56 -31.56
C PRO A 90 0.25 -23.30 -31.09
N VAL A 91 -0.93 -23.48 -30.49
CA VAL A 91 -1.73 -22.41 -29.88
C VAL A 91 -2.13 -22.83 -28.47
N GLN A 92 -1.87 -21.99 -27.47
CA GLN A 92 -2.35 -22.22 -26.11
C GLN A 92 -3.85 -21.91 -26.02
N VAL A 93 -4.60 -22.75 -25.32
CA VAL A 93 -6.05 -22.65 -25.19
C VAL A 93 -6.42 -22.69 -23.71
N GLY A 94 -7.08 -21.64 -23.22
CA GLY A 94 -7.71 -21.62 -21.90
C GLY A 94 -9.23 -21.58 -22.03
N PHE A 95 -9.93 -22.61 -21.55
CA PHE A 95 -11.40 -22.62 -21.57
C PHE A 95 -11.94 -21.65 -20.52
N ARG A 96 -12.51 -20.53 -20.97
CA ARG A 96 -13.15 -19.54 -20.10
C ARG A 96 -14.22 -18.74 -20.83
N LYS A 97 -15.20 -18.24 -20.11
CA LYS A 97 -16.28 -17.40 -20.63
C LYS A 97 -16.34 -16.09 -19.85
N ILE A 98 -16.37 -14.95 -20.57
CA ILE A 98 -16.53 -13.61 -19.99
C ILE A 98 -17.90 -13.09 -20.40
N GLU A 99 -18.66 -12.59 -19.43
CA GLU A 99 -20.02 -12.10 -19.67
C GLU A 99 -20.30 -10.84 -18.87
N LEU A 100 -21.24 -10.02 -19.34
CA LEU A 100 -21.82 -8.92 -18.58
C LEU A 100 -23.24 -9.30 -18.17
N LYS A 101 -23.50 -9.39 -16.87
CA LYS A 101 -24.84 -9.66 -16.32
C LYS A 101 -25.03 -8.86 -15.04
N ASN A 102 -26.19 -8.23 -14.87
CA ASN A 102 -26.57 -7.48 -13.66
C ASN A 102 -25.54 -6.41 -13.26
N ALA A 103 -25.08 -5.57 -14.20
CA ALA A 103 -24.00 -4.62 -13.99
C ALA A 103 -22.69 -5.23 -13.45
N GLN A 104 -22.39 -6.49 -13.76
CA GLN A 104 -21.16 -7.18 -13.36
C GLN A 104 -20.48 -7.88 -14.53
N VAL A 105 -19.15 -7.86 -14.54
CA VAL A 105 -18.31 -8.77 -15.31
C VAL A 105 -18.26 -10.12 -14.60
N LEU A 106 -18.62 -11.18 -15.30
CA LEU A 106 -18.50 -12.55 -14.83
C LEU A 106 -17.37 -13.28 -15.54
N VAL A 107 -16.60 -14.07 -14.81
CA VAL A 107 -15.68 -15.08 -15.35
C VAL A 107 -16.24 -16.45 -15.01
N ASN A 108 -16.54 -17.27 -16.00
CA ASN A 108 -17.12 -18.62 -15.81
C ASN A 108 -18.36 -18.60 -14.88
N GLY A 109 -19.20 -17.57 -15.01
CA GLY A 109 -20.41 -17.37 -14.23
C GLY A 109 -20.21 -16.73 -12.85
N GLN A 110 -18.99 -16.37 -12.46
CA GLN A 110 -18.68 -15.79 -11.14
C GLN A 110 -18.30 -14.30 -11.22
N PRO A 111 -18.82 -13.43 -10.34
CA PRO A 111 -18.57 -11.99 -10.35
C PRO A 111 -17.23 -11.64 -9.67
N VAL A 112 -16.13 -11.92 -10.37
CA VAL A 112 -14.78 -11.75 -9.81
C VAL A 112 -14.50 -10.30 -9.40
N LEU A 113 -13.70 -10.13 -8.34
CA LEU A 113 -13.16 -8.82 -7.96
C LEU A 113 -11.78 -8.63 -8.62
N PHE A 114 -11.59 -7.50 -9.28
CA PHE A 114 -10.33 -7.11 -9.91
C PHE A 114 -9.42 -6.45 -8.89
N LYS A 115 -8.43 -7.23 -8.44
CA LYS A 115 -7.33 -6.86 -7.55
C LYS A 115 -6.15 -6.49 -8.42
N GLY A 116 -6.24 -5.34 -9.08
CA GLY A 116 -5.36 -4.98 -10.20
C GLY A 116 -4.29 -3.95 -9.88
N ALA A 117 -3.29 -3.86 -10.76
CA ALA A 117 -2.33 -2.76 -10.86
C ALA A 117 -2.04 -2.41 -12.34
N ASN A 118 -1.77 -1.13 -12.61
CA ASN A 118 -1.23 -0.66 -13.88
C ASN A 118 0.27 -0.95 -13.93
N ARG A 119 0.78 -1.46 -15.05
CA ARG A 119 2.20 -1.78 -15.20
C ARG A 119 2.76 -1.17 -16.48
N HIS A 120 3.74 -0.29 -16.34
CA HIS A 120 4.64 0.09 -17.42
C HIS A 120 5.77 -0.94 -17.60
N GLU A 121 6.20 -1.16 -18.85
CA GLU A 121 7.41 -1.92 -19.14
C GLU A 121 8.66 -1.09 -18.83
N MET A 122 9.10 -1.09 -17.56
CA MET A 122 10.27 -0.30 -17.15
C MET A 122 11.32 -1.13 -16.40
N ASP A 123 12.57 -1.04 -16.84
CA ASP A 123 13.76 -1.57 -16.19
C ASP A 123 14.71 -0.39 -15.87
N PRO A 124 15.24 -0.28 -14.64
CA PRO A 124 16.05 0.87 -14.25
C PRO A 124 17.39 0.95 -14.99
N ASP A 125 17.87 -0.13 -15.60
CA ASP A 125 19.16 -0.20 -16.28
C ASP A 125 18.99 -0.18 -17.81
N TYR A 126 17.87 -0.71 -18.33
CA TYR A 126 17.62 -0.89 -19.77
C TYR A 126 16.38 -0.15 -20.31
N GLY A 127 15.67 0.61 -19.48
CA GLY A 127 14.45 1.33 -19.84
C GLY A 127 13.36 0.36 -20.31
N TYR A 128 12.82 0.60 -21.51
CA TYR A 128 11.73 -0.21 -22.10
C TYR A 128 12.15 -1.60 -22.60
N VAL A 129 13.41 -2.02 -22.41
CA VAL A 129 13.88 -3.36 -22.79
C VAL A 129 13.82 -4.29 -21.58
N ILE A 130 12.71 -5.02 -21.44
CA ILE A 130 12.45 -5.90 -20.30
C ILE A 130 12.84 -7.35 -20.62
N SER A 131 13.67 -7.95 -19.75
CA SER A 131 14.01 -9.37 -19.85
C SER A 131 12.87 -10.28 -19.39
N LYS A 132 12.90 -11.55 -19.83
CA LYS A 132 11.96 -12.57 -19.36
C LYS A 132 12.02 -12.73 -17.84
N GLU A 133 13.22 -12.68 -17.27
CA GLU A 133 13.46 -12.83 -15.85
C GLU A 133 12.82 -11.68 -15.07
N ARG A 134 12.90 -10.45 -15.60
CA ARG A 134 12.24 -9.29 -14.98
C ARG A 134 10.72 -9.38 -15.08
N MET A 135 10.16 -9.83 -16.21
CA MET A 135 8.73 -10.11 -16.31
C MET A 135 8.26 -11.16 -15.29
N ILE A 136 9.03 -12.25 -15.14
CA ILE A 136 8.74 -13.29 -14.14
C ILE A 136 8.83 -12.73 -12.71
N GLN A 137 9.80 -11.86 -12.43
CA GLN A 137 9.93 -11.17 -11.15
C GLN A 137 8.70 -10.30 -10.87
N ASP A 138 8.25 -9.52 -11.85
CA ASP A 138 7.04 -8.69 -11.74
C ASP A 138 5.81 -9.57 -11.41
N ILE A 139 5.60 -10.68 -12.13
CA ILE A 139 4.48 -11.60 -11.85
C ILE A 139 4.62 -12.21 -10.45
N LYS A 140 5.83 -12.60 -10.04
CA LYS A 140 6.07 -13.11 -8.68
C LYS A 140 5.67 -12.07 -7.63
N ARG A 141 6.11 -10.82 -7.77
CA ARG A 141 5.74 -9.72 -6.86
C ARG A 141 4.23 -9.48 -6.86
N MET A 142 3.58 -9.48 -8.02
CA MET A 142 2.12 -9.39 -8.11
C MET A 142 1.44 -10.50 -7.30
N LYS A 143 1.90 -11.75 -7.41
CA LYS A 143 1.34 -12.88 -6.66
C LYS A 143 1.59 -12.78 -5.16
N GLU A 144 2.76 -12.30 -4.74
CA GLU A 144 3.07 -12.01 -3.33
C GLU A 144 2.14 -10.92 -2.75
N LEU A 145 1.72 -9.96 -3.58
CA LEU A 145 0.80 -8.88 -3.20
C LEU A 145 -0.69 -9.23 -3.43
N ASN A 146 -1.02 -10.50 -3.63
CA ASN A 146 -2.38 -10.96 -3.92
C ASN A 146 -3.05 -10.31 -5.17
N ILE A 147 -2.27 -9.74 -6.08
CA ILE A 147 -2.73 -9.14 -7.34
C ILE A 147 -3.20 -10.26 -8.28
N ASN A 148 -4.40 -10.08 -8.85
CA ASN A 148 -4.98 -11.03 -9.80
C ASN A 148 -5.16 -10.46 -11.22
N ALA A 149 -4.92 -9.16 -11.41
CA ALA A 149 -5.12 -8.50 -12.69
C ALA A 149 -4.03 -7.45 -12.99
N VAL A 150 -3.75 -7.24 -14.28
CA VAL A 150 -2.81 -6.21 -14.76
C VAL A 150 -3.40 -5.46 -15.95
N ARG A 151 -3.16 -4.14 -16.01
CA ARG A 151 -3.44 -3.32 -17.19
C ARG A 151 -2.11 -2.92 -17.83
N THR A 152 -1.97 -3.15 -19.15
CA THR A 152 -0.78 -2.76 -19.92
C THR A 152 -0.85 -1.27 -20.25
N CYS A 153 -0.46 -0.42 -19.30
CA CYS A 153 -0.54 1.03 -19.43
C CYS A 153 0.66 1.57 -20.25
N HIS A 154 0.51 2.35 -21.31
CA HIS A 154 -0.71 2.64 -22.10
C HIS A 154 -0.53 2.15 -23.53
N TYR A 155 -0.02 0.92 -23.66
CA TYR A 155 0.33 0.32 -24.94
C TYR A 155 0.39 -1.21 -24.84
N PRO A 156 0.37 -1.93 -25.98
CA PRO A 156 0.58 -3.36 -25.96
C PRO A 156 2.02 -3.72 -25.58
N ASP A 157 2.19 -4.49 -24.51
CA ASP A 157 3.48 -4.99 -24.03
C ASP A 157 4.14 -5.97 -25.03
N ASN A 158 5.35 -6.44 -24.68
CA ASN A 158 5.99 -7.59 -25.32
C ASN A 158 5.06 -8.83 -25.38
N ASN A 159 5.02 -9.55 -26.51
CA ASN A 159 4.20 -10.77 -26.67
C ASN A 159 4.41 -11.79 -25.54
N LEU A 160 5.65 -11.92 -25.07
CA LEU A 160 5.99 -12.86 -24.00
C LEU A 160 5.23 -12.55 -22.70
N TRP A 161 4.92 -11.29 -22.42
CA TRP A 161 4.15 -10.91 -21.22
C TRP A 161 2.78 -11.59 -21.17
N TYR A 162 2.08 -11.64 -22.31
CA TYR A 162 0.76 -12.27 -22.41
C TYR A 162 0.84 -13.79 -22.24
N GLU A 163 1.86 -14.44 -22.81
CA GLU A 163 2.12 -15.87 -22.60
C GLU A 163 2.40 -16.18 -21.12
N LEU A 164 3.17 -15.32 -20.44
CA LEU A 164 3.45 -15.47 -19.01
C LEU A 164 2.18 -15.24 -18.17
N CYS A 165 1.34 -14.27 -18.52
CA CYS A 165 0.05 -14.04 -17.85
C CYS A 165 -0.92 -15.21 -18.04
N ASP A 166 -0.94 -15.83 -19.22
CA ASP A 166 -1.70 -17.06 -19.46
C ASP A 166 -1.22 -18.20 -18.55
N GLN A 167 0.11 -18.38 -18.48
CA GLN A 167 0.74 -19.47 -17.75
C GLN A 167 0.61 -19.33 -16.22
N TYR A 168 0.77 -18.12 -15.69
CA TYR A 168 0.81 -17.87 -14.25
C TYR A 168 -0.52 -17.33 -13.69
N GLY A 169 -1.49 -17.06 -14.57
CA GLY A 169 -2.85 -16.70 -14.23
C GLY A 169 -2.99 -15.26 -13.76
N LEU A 170 -2.90 -14.30 -14.67
CA LEU A 170 -3.31 -12.91 -14.40
C LEU A 170 -4.39 -12.53 -15.41
N TYR A 171 -5.46 -11.92 -14.92
CA TYR A 171 -6.42 -11.25 -15.79
C TYR A 171 -5.77 -10.01 -16.40
N LEU A 172 -5.96 -9.78 -17.70
CA LEU A 172 -5.26 -8.73 -18.42
C LEU A 172 -6.23 -7.79 -19.14
N VAL A 173 -5.99 -6.49 -18.98
CA VAL A 173 -6.55 -5.42 -19.81
C VAL A 173 -5.52 -5.07 -20.86
N ALA A 174 -5.80 -5.44 -22.11
CA ALA A 174 -4.89 -5.18 -23.22
C ALA A 174 -5.24 -3.85 -23.88
N GLU A 175 -4.36 -2.87 -23.74
CA GLU A 175 -4.61 -1.49 -24.18
C GLU A 175 -3.93 -1.17 -25.49
N ALA A 176 -4.65 -0.52 -26.41
CA ALA A 176 -4.05 -0.01 -27.63
C ALA A 176 -3.15 1.19 -27.32
N ASN A 177 -2.03 1.32 -28.04
CA ASN A 177 -1.09 2.43 -27.90
C ASN A 177 -1.69 3.71 -28.50
N VAL A 178 -2.63 4.35 -27.81
CA VAL A 178 -3.30 5.57 -28.25
C VAL A 178 -3.47 6.48 -27.04
N GLU A 179 -2.61 7.48 -26.96
CA GLU A 179 -2.68 8.53 -25.94
C GLU A 179 -2.32 9.87 -26.58
N SER A 180 -3.12 10.91 -26.30
CA SER A 180 -2.89 12.25 -26.81
C SER A 180 -3.22 13.33 -25.78
N HIS A 181 -2.88 13.06 -24.51
CA HIS A 181 -3.17 13.91 -23.36
C HIS A 181 -2.84 15.39 -23.63
N GLY A 182 -1.66 15.68 -24.19
CA GLY A 182 -1.22 17.04 -24.50
C GLY A 182 -2.09 17.83 -25.49
N MET A 183 -2.98 17.16 -26.24
CA MET A 183 -3.92 17.80 -27.15
C MET A 183 -5.25 18.19 -26.47
N GLY A 184 -5.46 17.74 -25.23
CA GLY A 184 -6.70 17.93 -24.47
C GLY A 184 -7.90 17.17 -25.05
N TYR A 185 -9.04 17.32 -24.37
CA TYR A 185 -10.24 16.50 -24.61
C TYR A 185 -11.40 17.28 -25.26
N GLY A 186 -11.18 18.56 -25.58
CA GLY A 186 -12.18 19.46 -26.18
C GLY A 186 -12.37 19.27 -27.69
N GLU A 187 -12.77 20.32 -28.40
CA GLU A 187 -13.03 20.23 -29.86
C GLU A 187 -11.78 19.90 -30.69
N ASN A 188 -10.59 20.29 -30.24
CA ASN A 188 -9.34 20.06 -30.95
C ASN A 188 -8.71 18.68 -30.69
N THR A 189 -9.37 17.82 -29.92
CA THR A 189 -8.87 16.48 -29.63
C THR A 189 -8.65 15.66 -30.91
N LEU A 190 -7.60 14.84 -30.95
CA LEU A 190 -7.32 13.98 -32.10
C LEU A 190 -8.37 12.89 -32.28
N ALA A 191 -9.18 12.59 -31.26
CA ALA A 191 -10.33 11.69 -31.37
C ALA A 191 -11.45 12.21 -32.30
N LYS A 192 -11.49 13.53 -32.56
CA LYS A 192 -12.44 14.16 -33.49
C LYS A 192 -11.83 14.51 -34.85
N ASN A 193 -10.50 14.41 -34.98
CA ASN A 193 -9.81 14.79 -36.21
C ASN A 193 -9.81 13.62 -37.22
N PRO A 194 -10.45 13.76 -38.39
CA PRO A 194 -10.58 12.67 -39.37
C PRO A 194 -9.24 12.23 -39.95
N SER A 195 -8.22 13.09 -40.00
CA SER A 195 -6.87 12.73 -40.46
C SER A 195 -6.20 11.68 -39.56
N TYR A 196 -6.66 11.54 -38.31
CA TYR A 196 -6.15 10.56 -37.35
C TYR A 196 -7.03 9.31 -37.23
N ALA A 197 -8.16 9.23 -37.95
CA ALA A 197 -9.09 8.10 -37.87
C ALA A 197 -8.42 6.76 -38.18
N LYS A 198 -7.63 6.72 -39.26
CA LYS A 198 -6.88 5.52 -39.68
C LYS A 198 -5.86 5.09 -38.61
N ALA A 199 -5.14 6.04 -38.02
CA ALA A 199 -4.13 5.75 -37.01
C ALA A 199 -4.73 5.15 -35.73
N HIS A 200 -5.87 5.68 -35.26
CA HIS A 200 -6.60 5.13 -34.11
C HIS A 200 -7.05 3.70 -34.38
N LEU A 201 -7.65 3.48 -35.57
CA LEU A 201 -8.17 2.18 -35.96
C LEU A 201 -7.06 1.14 -36.09
N GLU A 202 -5.97 1.43 -36.81
CA GLU A 202 -4.87 0.47 -37.02
C GLU A 202 -4.18 0.06 -35.71
N ARG A 203 -4.03 0.99 -34.75
CA ARG A 203 -3.46 0.70 -33.42
C ARG A 203 -4.36 -0.24 -32.62
N ASN A 204 -5.68 -0.02 -32.66
CA ASN A 204 -6.66 -0.91 -32.04
C ASN A 204 -6.75 -2.28 -32.74
N GLN A 205 -6.72 -2.29 -34.07
CA GLN A 205 -6.73 -3.52 -34.87
C GLN A 205 -5.55 -4.42 -34.53
N ARG A 206 -4.34 -3.84 -34.50
CA ARG A 206 -3.11 -4.57 -34.19
C ARG A 206 -3.07 -5.08 -32.75
N ASN A 207 -3.64 -4.33 -31.79
CA ASN A 207 -3.78 -4.77 -30.40
C ASN A 207 -4.65 -6.04 -30.31
N VAL A 208 -5.84 -6.01 -30.91
CA VAL A 208 -6.77 -7.15 -30.87
C VAL A 208 -6.24 -8.35 -31.65
N GLN A 209 -5.78 -8.15 -32.88
CA GLN A 209 -5.38 -9.25 -33.77
C GLN A 209 -4.19 -10.04 -33.23
N ARG A 210 -3.18 -9.37 -32.64
CA ARG A 210 -2.05 -10.08 -32.02
C ARG A 210 -2.44 -10.79 -30.73
N GLY A 211 -3.43 -10.25 -30.00
CA GLY A 211 -3.80 -10.71 -28.66
C GLY A 211 -4.92 -11.74 -28.62
N TYR A 212 -5.65 -11.95 -29.72
CA TYR A 212 -6.96 -12.63 -29.75
C TYR A 212 -7.01 -13.97 -29.01
N ASN A 213 -5.96 -14.78 -29.17
CA ASN A 213 -5.91 -16.16 -28.68
C ASN A 213 -5.51 -16.27 -27.18
N HIS A 214 -5.09 -15.18 -26.53
CA HIS A 214 -4.65 -15.22 -25.13
C HIS A 214 -5.84 -15.32 -24.17
N PRO A 215 -5.97 -16.38 -23.36
CA PRO A 215 -7.03 -16.47 -22.35
C PRO A 215 -6.89 -15.43 -21.23
N SER A 216 -5.67 -14.94 -20.93
CA SER A 216 -5.44 -13.89 -19.93
C SER A 216 -6.10 -12.57 -20.25
N ILE A 217 -6.13 -12.18 -21.52
CA ILE A 217 -6.81 -10.95 -21.93
C ILE A 217 -8.29 -11.14 -21.68
N ILE A 218 -8.86 -10.35 -20.77
CA ILE A 218 -10.30 -10.35 -20.51
C ILE A 218 -10.97 -9.09 -21.05
N PHE A 219 -10.24 -7.96 -21.13
CA PHE A 219 -10.76 -6.68 -21.61
C PHE A 219 -9.89 -6.14 -22.75
N TRP A 220 -10.52 -5.49 -23.73
CA TRP A 220 -9.85 -4.61 -24.68
C TRP A 220 -10.00 -3.16 -24.22
N SER A 221 -8.89 -2.43 -24.08
CA SER A 221 -8.93 -0.97 -23.85
C SER A 221 -8.57 -0.21 -25.12
N LEU A 222 -9.37 0.82 -25.45
CA LEU A 222 -9.21 1.57 -26.71
C LEU A 222 -7.98 2.49 -26.74
N GLY A 223 -7.44 2.83 -25.57
CA GLY A 223 -6.37 3.79 -25.36
C GLY A 223 -6.48 4.45 -23.98
N ASN A 224 -5.71 5.52 -23.74
CA ASN A 224 -5.71 6.30 -22.51
C ASN A 224 -5.80 7.80 -22.82
N GLU A 225 -6.55 8.56 -22.03
CA GLU A 225 -6.50 10.05 -22.00
C GLU A 225 -6.32 10.74 -23.37
N ALA A 226 -7.11 10.32 -24.37
CA ALA A 226 -7.00 10.80 -25.75
C ALA A 226 -8.27 11.52 -26.23
N GLY A 227 -9.10 11.98 -25.29
CA GLY A 227 -10.43 12.54 -25.57
C GLY A 227 -11.41 11.50 -26.13
N PHE A 228 -12.60 11.94 -26.53
CA PHE A 228 -13.63 11.06 -27.11
C PHE A 228 -14.23 11.66 -28.38
N GLY A 229 -14.56 10.81 -29.34
CA GLY A 229 -15.12 11.25 -30.62
C GLY A 229 -15.22 10.11 -31.65
N PRO A 230 -15.60 10.44 -32.91
CA PRO A 230 -15.89 9.47 -33.96
C PRO A 230 -14.78 8.44 -34.23
N ASN A 231 -13.51 8.81 -34.00
CA ASN A 231 -12.39 7.88 -34.19
C ASN A 231 -12.46 6.71 -33.18
N PHE A 232 -12.80 6.98 -31.92
CA PHE A 232 -12.97 5.92 -30.91
C PHE A 232 -14.27 5.15 -31.08
N GLU A 233 -15.35 5.80 -31.53
CA GLU A 233 -16.59 5.11 -31.89
C GLU A 233 -16.36 4.06 -32.98
N ALA A 234 -15.58 4.41 -34.01
CA ALA A 234 -15.19 3.48 -35.07
C ALA A 234 -14.33 2.33 -34.55
N CYS A 235 -13.38 2.61 -33.65
CA CYS A 235 -12.56 1.58 -33.01
C CYS A 235 -13.42 0.61 -32.20
N TYR A 236 -14.30 1.12 -31.33
CA TYR A 236 -15.22 0.32 -30.54
C TYR A 236 -16.06 -0.60 -31.42
N ARG A 237 -16.74 -0.05 -32.44
CA ARG A 237 -17.58 -0.84 -33.36
C ARG A 237 -16.79 -1.92 -34.08
N TRP A 238 -15.55 -1.62 -34.50
CA TRP A 238 -14.69 -2.61 -35.12
C TRP A 238 -14.35 -3.74 -34.14
N ILE A 239 -13.93 -3.43 -32.91
CA ILE A 239 -13.58 -4.46 -31.91
C ILE A 239 -14.80 -5.33 -31.58
N LYS A 240 -15.98 -4.74 -31.36
CA LYS A 240 -17.20 -5.53 -31.07
C LYS A 240 -17.61 -6.46 -32.22
N ASN A 241 -17.25 -6.12 -33.46
CA ASN A 241 -17.48 -6.98 -34.62
C ASN A 241 -16.40 -8.07 -34.75
N GLU A 242 -15.17 -7.76 -34.38
CA GLU A 242 -14.02 -8.67 -34.46
C GLU A 242 -14.00 -9.71 -33.33
N ASP A 243 -14.25 -9.28 -32.09
CA ASP A 243 -14.24 -10.11 -30.89
C ASP A 243 -15.51 -9.89 -30.05
N LYS A 244 -16.35 -10.92 -30.01
CA LYS A 244 -17.59 -10.95 -29.23
C LYS A 244 -17.41 -11.55 -27.84
N THR A 245 -16.21 -12.07 -27.54
CA THR A 245 -15.93 -12.87 -26.34
C THR A 245 -15.45 -12.04 -25.16
N ARG A 246 -15.18 -10.74 -25.38
CA ARG A 246 -14.59 -9.83 -24.39
C ARG A 246 -15.32 -8.47 -24.40
N PRO A 247 -15.52 -7.83 -23.24
CA PRO A 247 -15.96 -6.45 -23.18
C PRO A 247 -14.84 -5.48 -23.60
N VAL A 248 -15.25 -4.30 -24.05
CA VAL A 248 -14.38 -3.19 -24.46
C VAL A 248 -14.55 -2.05 -23.46
N GLN A 249 -13.44 -1.48 -22.99
CA GLN A 249 -13.44 -0.35 -22.08
C GLN A 249 -12.74 0.87 -22.65
N TYR A 250 -13.19 2.06 -22.29
CA TYR A 250 -12.47 3.31 -22.54
C TYR A 250 -12.93 4.40 -21.56
N GLU A 251 -12.01 4.96 -20.79
CA GLU A 251 -12.33 5.89 -19.70
C GLU A 251 -13.09 7.13 -20.20
N GLN A 252 -12.60 7.74 -21.28
CA GLN A 252 -13.14 8.99 -21.80
C GLN A 252 -14.53 8.85 -22.44
N ALA A 253 -14.97 7.61 -22.72
CA ALA A 253 -16.35 7.31 -23.10
C ALA A 253 -17.33 7.42 -21.91
N ARG A 254 -16.81 7.47 -20.67
CA ARG A 254 -17.58 7.59 -19.42
C ARG A 254 -18.66 6.51 -19.35
N THR A 255 -19.93 6.91 -19.39
CA THR A 255 -21.08 6.00 -19.26
C THR A 255 -21.77 5.73 -20.60
N ASN A 256 -21.31 6.30 -21.72
CA ASN A 256 -21.95 6.14 -23.03
C ASN A 256 -21.79 4.73 -23.63
N GLU A 257 -22.51 4.41 -24.70
CA GLU A 257 -22.59 3.08 -25.31
C GLU A 257 -21.28 2.53 -25.93
N PHE A 258 -20.23 3.36 -26.05
CA PHE A 258 -18.94 2.98 -26.63
C PHE A 258 -17.92 2.50 -25.59
N THR A 259 -18.40 2.15 -24.41
CA THR A 259 -17.67 1.40 -23.39
C THR A 259 -18.64 0.46 -22.68
N ASP A 260 -18.24 -0.79 -22.52
CA ASP A 260 -19.03 -1.82 -21.84
C ASP A 260 -18.90 -1.71 -20.30
N ILE A 261 -17.80 -1.13 -19.84
CA ILE A 261 -17.44 -0.97 -18.42
C ILE A 261 -17.34 0.53 -18.12
N TYR A 262 -17.88 0.97 -16.99
CA TYR A 262 -17.56 2.31 -16.49
C TYR A 262 -16.23 2.26 -15.76
N CYS A 263 -15.18 2.75 -16.42
CA CYS A 263 -13.80 2.65 -15.94
C CYS A 263 -13.15 4.01 -15.70
N PRO A 264 -13.62 4.82 -14.73
CA PRO A 264 -13.03 6.11 -14.43
C PRO A 264 -11.63 5.97 -13.85
N MET A 265 -10.84 7.05 -13.95
CA MET A 265 -9.61 7.25 -13.18
C MET A 265 -9.93 8.04 -11.90
N TYR A 266 -9.37 7.61 -10.77
CA TYR A 266 -9.37 8.33 -9.49
C TYR A 266 -10.75 8.79 -9.00
N LEU A 267 -11.78 7.96 -9.18
CA LEU A 267 -13.11 8.25 -8.64
C LEU A 267 -13.03 8.14 -7.12
N ASN A 268 -13.22 9.27 -6.41
CA ASN A 268 -13.14 9.26 -4.94
C ASN A 268 -14.22 8.38 -4.28
N TYR A 269 -14.12 8.16 -2.97
CA TYR A 269 -15.02 7.30 -2.21
C TYR A 269 -16.50 7.68 -2.36
N GLU A 270 -16.83 8.97 -2.22
CA GLU A 270 -18.20 9.47 -2.32
C GLU A 270 -18.81 9.24 -3.71
N LYS A 271 -18.07 9.58 -4.78
CA LYS A 271 -18.54 9.39 -6.15
C LYS A 271 -18.64 7.91 -6.51
N SER A 272 -17.74 7.08 -5.99
CA SER A 272 -17.80 5.62 -6.15
C SER A 272 -19.05 5.04 -5.49
N GLU A 273 -19.36 5.43 -4.26
CA GLU A 273 -20.60 5.01 -3.58
C GLU A 273 -21.84 5.54 -4.31
N LYS A 274 -21.83 6.81 -4.74
CA LYS A 274 -22.93 7.41 -5.49
C LYS A 274 -23.21 6.67 -6.80
N TYR A 275 -22.19 6.38 -7.58
CA TYR A 275 -22.33 5.60 -8.82
C TYR A 275 -22.88 4.20 -8.52
N SER A 276 -22.35 3.56 -7.47
CA SER A 276 -22.72 2.21 -7.07
C SER A 276 -24.15 2.07 -6.54
N ARG A 277 -24.79 3.18 -6.17
CA ARG A 277 -26.21 3.23 -5.80
C ARG A 277 -27.14 3.60 -6.95
N GLY A 278 -26.59 4.13 -8.05
CA GLY A 278 -27.38 4.59 -9.20
C GLY A 278 -27.70 3.47 -10.20
N ASP A 279 -28.68 3.76 -11.07
CA ASP A 279 -29.34 2.79 -11.97
C ASP A 279 -28.59 2.50 -13.28
N ILE A 280 -27.38 3.04 -13.47
CA ILE A 280 -26.57 2.75 -14.66
C ILE A 280 -26.14 1.27 -14.61
N ASP A 281 -26.62 0.49 -15.59
CA ASP A 281 -26.37 -0.95 -15.75
C ASP A 281 -25.00 -1.22 -16.39
N LYS A 282 -23.94 -0.76 -15.73
CA LYS A 282 -22.55 -1.08 -16.07
C LYS A 282 -21.74 -1.34 -14.81
N PRO A 283 -20.80 -2.30 -14.87
CA PRO A 283 -19.84 -2.48 -13.80
C PRO A 283 -18.95 -1.23 -13.67
N LEU A 284 -18.68 -0.84 -12.42
CA LEU A 284 -17.63 0.10 -12.06
C LEU A 284 -16.34 -0.70 -11.81
N ILE A 285 -15.34 -0.48 -12.66
CA ILE A 285 -13.99 -1.03 -12.49
C ILE A 285 -13.02 0.09 -12.85
N GLN A 286 -12.42 0.73 -11.85
CA GLN A 286 -11.57 1.90 -12.10
C GLN A 286 -10.32 1.50 -12.87
N CYS A 287 -10.05 2.10 -14.03
CA CYS A 287 -8.82 1.81 -14.77
C CYS A 287 -7.58 2.34 -14.05
N GLU A 288 -7.75 3.35 -13.19
CA GLU A 288 -6.74 3.85 -12.26
C GLU A 288 -7.42 4.29 -10.96
N TYR A 289 -6.86 3.91 -9.82
CA TYR A 289 -7.26 4.40 -8.50
C TYR A 289 -6.09 4.26 -7.54
N ALA A 290 -6.21 4.83 -6.33
CA ALA A 290 -5.21 4.68 -5.28
C ALA A 290 -3.79 4.98 -5.78
N HIS A 291 -3.50 6.25 -6.05
CA HIS A 291 -2.23 6.70 -6.59
C HIS A 291 -1.09 6.47 -5.57
N ALA A 292 -0.12 5.60 -5.88
CA ALA A 292 0.90 5.09 -4.96
C ALA A 292 2.24 5.86 -5.02
N MET A 293 2.20 7.15 -5.37
CA MET A 293 3.39 8.01 -5.43
C MET A 293 4.01 8.31 -4.06
N GLY A 294 5.29 7.97 -3.91
CA GLY A 294 6.02 8.12 -2.65
C GLY A 294 5.35 7.36 -1.50
N ASN A 295 5.36 7.92 -0.30
CA ASN A 295 4.63 7.41 0.87
C ASN A 295 3.12 7.72 0.75
N SER A 296 2.35 6.78 0.20
CA SER A 296 0.92 6.94 -0.12
C SER A 296 0.07 5.76 0.39
N GLU A 297 -0.99 5.36 -0.33
CA GLU A 297 -1.94 4.28 -0.01
C GLU A 297 -2.66 4.44 1.34
N GLY A 298 -2.75 5.68 1.82
CA GLY A 298 -3.63 6.04 2.92
C GLY A 298 -5.09 6.05 2.48
N GLY A 299 -5.92 5.28 3.16
CA GLY A 299 -7.34 5.18 2.83
C GLY A 299 -7.69 4.10 1.79
N PHE A 300 -6.73 3.21 1.47
CA PHE A 300 -6.96 2.08 0.56
C PHE A 300 -8.11 1.17 1.04
N LYS A 301 -8.24 1.02 2.37
CA LYS A 301 -9.33 0.32 3.04
C LYS A 301 -10.70 0.78 2.55
N GLU A 302 -10.91 2.08 2.43
CA GLU A 302 -12.22 2.67 2.13
C GLU A 302 -12.69 2.33 0.71
N TYR A 303 -11.76 2.20 -0.24
CA TYR A 303 -12.09 1.63 -1.56
C TYR A 303 -12.56 0.18 -1.43
N TRP A 304 -11.82 -0.65 -0.68
CA TRP A 304 -12.12 -2.08 -0.55
C TRP A 304 -13.39 -2.39 0.24
N ASP A 305 -13.73 -1.55 1.21
CA ASP A 305 -15.02 -1.60 1.88
C ASP A 305 -16.18 -1.34 0.91
N LEU A 306 -16.03 -0.37 0.00
CA LEU A 306 -17.04 -0.07 -1.02
C LEU A 306 -17.14 -1.20 -2.07
N ILE A 307 -16.00 -1.71 -2.55
CA ILE A 307 -15.93 -2.82 -3.52
C ILE A 307 -16.63 -4.06 -2.97
N ARG A 308 -16.39 -4.41 -1.70
CA ARG A 308 -17.04 -5.57 -1.05
C ARG A 308 -18.51 -5.32 -0.69
N LYS A 309 -18.94 -4.06 -0.59
CA LYS A 309 -20.31 -3.68 -0.25
C LYS A 309 -21.25 -3.66 -1.46
N TYR A 310 -20.74 -3.24 -2.63
CA TYR A 310 -21.56 -3.02 -3.82
C TYR A 310 -21.25 -4.02 -4.95
N PRO A 311 -22.18 -4.90 -5.33
CA PRO A 311 -21.94 -5.89 -6.39
C PRO A 311 -21.45 -5.31 -7.72
N LYS A 312 -21.94 -4.13 -8.11
CA LYS A 312 -21.52 -3.46 -9.35
C LYS A 312 -20.13 -2.82 -9.29
N TYR A 313 -19.51 -2.71 -8.12
CA TYR A 313 -18.18 -2.16 -7.98
C TYR A 313 -17.18 -3.30 -7.79
N GLN A 314 -16.50 -3.68 -8.87
CA GLN A 314 -15.67 -4.88 -8.91
C GLN A 314 -14.17 -4.59 -8.79
N GLY A 315 -13.78 -3.48 -8.16
CA GLY A 315 -12.39 -3.12 -7.94
C GLY A 315 -11.80 -2.20 -9.00
N GLY A 316 -10.54 -2.42 -9.36
CA GLY A 316 -9.80 -1.55 -10.26
C GLY A 316 -8.32 -1.87 -10.31
N PHE A 317 -7.55 -0.97 -10.93
CA PHE A 317 -6.11 -1.09 -11.12
C PHE A 317 -5.40 0.05 -10.41
N ILE A 318 -4.56 -0.27 -9.42
CA ILE A 318 -3.72 0.72 -8.70
C ILE A 318 -2.82 1.46 -9.70
N TRP A 319 -2.61 2.76 -9.49
CA TRP A 319 -1.59 3.53 -10.23
C TRP A 319 -0.36 3.78 -9.34
N ASP A 320 0.76 3.10 -9.54
CA ASP A 320 1.02 2.00 -10.47
C ASP A 320 1.88 0.89 -9.83
N PHE A 321 2.34 -0.06 -10.63
CA PHE A 321 3.04 -1.22 -10.11
C PHE A 321 4.50 -0.95 -9.76
N VAL A 322 5.22 -0.15 -10.55
CA VAL A 322 6.69 0.03 -10.42
C VAL A 322 7.14 1.45 -10.71
N ASP A 323 7.96 2.00 -9.82
CA ASP A 323 8.60 3.30 -10.00
C ASP A 323 9.47 3.33 -11.27
N GLN A 324 9.39 4.41 -12.05
CA GLN A 324 9.98 4.48 -13.39
C GLN A 324 11.30 5.27 -13.45
N SER A 325 12.04 5.31 -12.34
CA SER A 325 13.36 5.94 -12.28
C SER A 325 14.49 5.06 -12.82
N ILE A 326 15.53 5.70 -13.36
CA ILE A 326 16.71 5.04 -13.96
C ILE A 326 17.87 5.03 -12.97
N ARG A 327 18.59 3.90 -12.88
CA ARG A 327 19.76 3.78 -12.00
C ARG A 327 20.88 4.71 -12.49
N ARG A 328 21.40 5.55 -11.59
CA ARG A 328 22.53 6.45 -11.83
C ARG A 328 23.51 6.40 -10.66
N TYR A 329 24.68 6.98 -10.89
CA TYR A 329 25.74 7.08 -9.90
C TYR A 329 26.26 8.51 -9.87
N THR A 330 26.54 9.02 -8.69
CA THR A 330 27.27 10.27 -8.49
C THR A 330 28.72 10.13 -8.94
N ALA A 331 29.46 11.26 -9.00
CA ALA A 331 30.88 11.26 -9.38
C ALA A 331 31.76 10.44 -8.42
N ASP A 332 31.38 10.34 -7.15
CA ASP A 332 32.03 9.52 -6.11
C ASP A 332 31.50 8.07 -6.05
N GLY A 333 30.59 7.68 -6.95
CA GLY A 333 30.12 6.30 -7.12
C GLY A 333 28.93 5.91 -6.24
N LYS A 334 28.23 6.87 -5.63
CA LYS A 334 27.01 6.61 -4.85
C LYS A 334 25.82 6.39 -5.78
N GLU A 335 25.17 5.25 -5.66
CA GLU A 335 23.98 4.91 -6.44
C GLU A 335 22.76 5.75 -6.00
N PHE A 336 21.94 6.14 -6.98
CA PHE A 336 20.61 6.73 -6.77
C PHE A 336 19.70 6.45 -7.98
N TYR A 337 18.40 6.65 -7.80
CA TYR A 337 17.40 6.51 -8.86
C TYR A 337 17.03 7.88 -9.42
N ALA A 338 17.48 8.15 -10.65
CA ALA A 338 17.28 9.43 -11.31
C ALA A 338 15.92 9.52 -12.01
N TYR A 339 15.28 10.68 -11.91
CA TYR A 339 14.01 11.02 -12.54
C TYR A 339 14.11 12.35 -13.33
N GLY A 340 12.97 12.86 -13.80
CA GLY A 340 12.93 14.06 -14.65
C GLY A 340 13.67 15.25 -14.02
N GLY A 341 14.57 15.89 -14.76
CA GLY A 341 15.40 17.02 -14.29
C GLY A 341 16.83 16.64 -13.91
N ASP A 342 17.12 15.37 -13.67
CA ASP A 342 18.49 14.92 -13.33
C ASP A 342 19.39 14.75 -14.55
N PHE A 343 18.80 14.71 -15.75
CA PHE A 343 19.51 14.43 -17.00
C PHE A 343 20.09 15.70 -17.64
N ASN A 344 19.41 16.84 -17.48
CA ASN A 344 19.85 18.17 -17.91
C ASN A 344 18.93 19.27 -17.31
N PRO A 345 19.36 20.55 -17.29
CA PRO A 345 18.60 21.63 -16.65
C PRO A 345 17.60 22.36 -17.58
N TYR A 346 17.46 21.96 -18.85
CA TYR A 346 16.71 22.74 -19.85
C TYR A 346 15.49 22.01 -20.44
N ASP A 347 15.43 20.69 -20.36
CA ASP A 347 14.25 19.93 -20.76
C ASP A 347 13.11 20.17 -19.78
N ALA A 348 11.89 20.30 -20.33
CA ALA A 348 10.70 20.36 -19.51
C ALA A 348 10.57 19.06 -18.69
N SER A 349 10.26 19.19 -17.40
CA SER A 349 10.24 18.08 -16.46
C SER A 349 9.01 18.13 -15.56
N SER A 350 8.41 16.96 -15.35
CA SER A 350 7.43 16.70 -14.30
C SER A 350 8.06 16.08 -13.05
N GLN A 351 9.39 16.12 -12.94
CA GLN A 351 10.17 15.65 -11.80
C GLN A 351 9.88 14.19 -11.46
N ASN A 352 9.69 13.86 -10.18
CA ASN A 352 9.45 12.50 -9.69
C ASN A 352 8.02 12.00 -9.95
N PHE A 353 7.20 12.68 -10.78
CA PHE A 353 5.83 12.22 -11.09
C PHE A 353 5.79 10.85 -11.79
N CYS A 354 6.93 10.31 -12.22
CA CYS A 354 7.09 8.95 -12.73
C CYS A 354 7.32 7.88 -11.64
N ASP A 355 7.43 8.25 -10.37
CA ASP A 355 7.66 7.33 -9.25
C ASP A 355 6.34 7.09 -8.50
N ASN A 356 5.53 6.16 -9.02
CA ASN A 356 4.18 5.89 -8.52
C ASN A 356 3.97 4.44 -8.07
N GLY A 357 5.04 3.68 -7.87
CA GLY A 357 5.01 2.24 -7.78
C GLY A 357 4.60 1.67 -6.42
N LEU A 358 3.95 0.51 -6.44
CA LEU A 358 3.92 -0.40 -5.30
C LEU A 358 5.30 -0.98 -4.99
N ILE A 359 6.21 -1.00 -5.98
CA ILE A 359 7.59 -1.43 -5.82
C ILE A 359 8.55 -0.41 -6.43
N SER A 360 9.76 -0.34 -5.87
CA SER A 360 10.88 0.46 -6.37
C SER A 360 11.38 -0.07 -7.73
N PRO A 361 12.26 0.68 -8.44
CA PRO A 361 12.71 0.28 -9.78
C PRO A 361 13.42 -1.09 -9.82
N ASP A 362 14.09 -1.50 -8.72
CA ASP A 362 14.71 -2.81 -8.53
C ASP A 362 13.77 -3.89 -7.93
N ARG A 363 12.47 -3.63 -7.87
CA ARG A 363 11.40 -4.55 -7.41
C ARG A 363 11.50 -4.89 -5.91
N VAL A 364 12.03 -3.98 -5.11
CA VAL A 364 11.86 -3.97 -3.65
C VAL A 364 10.50 -3.36 -3.33
N SER A 365 9.75 -3.95 -2.40
CA SER A 365 8.43 -3.43 -2.05
C SER A 365 8.54 -2.07 -1.37
N ASN A 366 7.74 -1.10 -1.83
CA ASN A 366 7.44 0.10 -1.05
C ASN A 366 6.57 -0.30 0.16
N PRO A 367 6.69 0.36 1.33
CA PRO A 367 6.00 -0.06 2.56
C PRO A 367 4.48 -0.17 2.41
N HIS A 368 3.86 0.66 1.56
CA HIS A 368 2.43 0.56 1.30
C HIS A 368 1.98 -0.72 0.60
N ALA A 369 2.88 -1.45 -0.07
CA ALA A 369 2.53 -2.68 -0.77
C ALA A 369 1.95 -3.73 0.18
N ASP A 370 2.38 -3.74 1.44
CA ASP A 370 1.85 -4.64 2.46
C ASP A 370 0.38 -4.34 2.82
N GLU A 371 -0.04 -3.07 2.78
CA GLU A 371 -1.45 -2.69 2.96
C GLU A 371 -2.30 -3.17 1.79
N VAL A 372 -1.76 -3.07 0.57
CA VAL A 372 -2.40 -3.62 -0.64
C VAL A 372 -2.55 -5.13 -0.53
N ALA A 373 -1.47 -5.85 -0.18
CA ALA A 373 -1.49 -7.30 -0.02
C ALA A 373 -2.53 -7.74 1.02
N TYR A 374 -2.67 -6.99 2.12
CA TYR A 374 -3.66 -7.23 3.17
C TYR A 374 -5.09 -7.09 2.62
N TYR A 375 -5.43 -5.99 1.96
CA TYR A 375 -6.79 -5.79 1.44
C TYR A 375 -7.09 -6.62 0.18
N TYR A 376 -6.07 -7.07 -0.54
CA TYR A 376 -6.20 -8.00 -1.67
C TYR A 376 -6.25 -9.48 -1.24
N GLN A 377 -6.03 -9.82 0.04
CA GLN A 377 -6.12 -11.22 0.47
C GLN A 377 -7.51 -11.84 0.24
N ASN A 378 -7.57 -13.16 0.08
CA ASN A 378 -8.80 -13.90 -0.25
C ASN A 378 -9.35 -14.72 0.92
N ILE A 379 -8.76 -14.61 2.11
CA ILE A 379 -9.23 -15.32 3.31
C ILE A 379 -9.46 -14.27 4.39
N TRP A 380 -10.69 -14.17 4.87
CA TRP A 380 -11.10 -13.17 5.86
C TRP A 380 -11.59 -13.82 7.13
N VAL A 381 -11.24 -13.24 8.27
CA VAL A 381 -11.61 -13.77 9.58
C VAL A 381 -12.52 -12.77 10.31
N LYS A 382 -13.55 -13.29 10.99
CA LYS A 382 -14.38 -12.51 11.92
C LYS A 382 -14.48 -13.22 13.27
N PRO A 383 -14.61 -12.47 14.38
CA PRO A 383 -14.82 -13.07 15.70
C PRO A 383 -16.18 -13.77 15.78
N VAL A 384 -16.22 -14.94 16.43
CA VAL A 384 -17.46 -15.64 16.83
C VAL A 384 -17.52 -15.76 18.35
N ASP A 385 -16.57 -16.49 18.94
CA ASP A 385 -16.36 -16.56 20.40
C ASP A 385 -14.86 -16.69 20.67
N LEU A 386 -14.16 -15.55 20.69
CA LEU A 386 -12.71 -15.52 20.86
C LEU A 386 -12.26 -16.07 22.22
N LYS A 387 -13.11 -16.05 23.26
CA LYS A 387 -12.73 -16.66 24.56
C LYS A 387 -12.62 -18.18 24.48
N LYS A 388 -13.30 -18.79 23.51
CA LYS A 388 -13.26 -20.22 23.21
C LYS A 388 -12.48 -20.54 21.93
N GLY A 389 -11.74 -19.57 21.39
CA GLY A 389 -10.97 -19.73 20.16
C GLY A 389 -11.83 -20.05 18.94
N ILE A 390 -13.05 -19.51 18.84
CA ILE A 390 -13.94 -19.72 17.68
C ILE A 390 -13.92 -18.47 16.79
N ILE A 391 -13.55 -18.68 15.53
CA ILE A 391 -13.52 -17.65 14.48
C ILE A 391 -14.33 -18.09 13.27
N SER A 392 -14.90 -17.15 12.53
CA SER A 392 -15.53 -17.41 11.24
C SER A 392 -14.54 -17.11 10.12
N VAL A 393 -14.26 -18.10 9.28
CA VAL A 393 -13.37 -18.00 8.12
C VAL A 393 -14.19 -17.89 6.85
N TYR A 394 -13.94 -16.87 6.03
CA TYR A 394 -14.57 -16.65 4.74
C TYR A 394 -13.57 -16.84 3.60
N ASN A 395 -13.94 -17.68 2.63
CA ASN A 395 -13.19 -17.87 1.41
C ASN A 395 -13.72 -16.92 0.31
N GLU A 396 -12.99 -15.84 0.02
CA GLU A 396 -13.30 -14.87 -1.04
C GLU A 396 -12.81 -15.33 -2.43
N ASN A 397 -12.10 -16.46 -2.53
CA ASN A 397 -11.80 -17.05 -3.84
C ASN A 397 -13.09 -17.50 -4.54
N PHE A 398 -13.11 -17.46 -5.88
CA PHE A 398 -14.27 -17.83 -6.67
C PHE A 398 -14.18 -19.25 -7.24
N PHE A 399 -12.97 -19.79 -7.39
CA PHE A 399 -12.75 -21.07 -8.08
C PHE A 399 -11.96 -22.09 -7.27
N GLN A 400 -11.44 -21.71 -6.10
CA GLN A 400 -10.65 -22.59 -5.23
C GLN A 400 -11.22 -22.71 -3.83
N ASP A 401 -11.23 -23.94 -3.30
CA ASP A 401 -11.39 -24.20 -1.88
C ASP A 401 -10.11 -23.87 -1.08
N LEU A 402 -10.24 -23.90 0.26
CA LEU A 402 -9.13 -23.65 1.16
C LEU A 402 -8.35 -24.90 1.60
N GLY A 403 -8.59 -26.07 0.99
CA GLY A 403 -7.99 -27.34 1.40
C GLY A 403 -6.46 -27.38 1.31
N ASN A 404 -5.84 -26.57 0.44
CA ASN A 404 -4.39 -26.41 0.36
C ASN A 404 -3.81 -25.45 1.42
N TYR A 405 -4.60 -24.93 2.37
CA TYR A 405 -4.11 -24.03 3.42
C TYR A 405 -4.24 -24.67 4.80
N TYR A 406 -3.41 -24.21 5.72
CA TYR A 406 -3.56 -24.42 7.16
C TYR A 406 -3.58 -23.05 7.84
N ALA A 407 -4.25 -22.97 8.99
CA ALA A 407 -4.22 -21.79 9.84
C ALA A 407 -3.20 -21.98 10.95
N GLU A 408 -2.27 -21.04 11.09
CA GLU A 408 -1.38 -20.91 12.24
C GLU A 408 -1.88 -19.74 13.08
N TRP A 409 -1.93 -19.90 14.39
CA TRP A 409 -2.43 -18.85 15.28
C TRP A 409 -1.54 -18.67 16.50
N GLU A 410 -1.54 -17.45 17.03
CA GLU A 410 -0.81 -17.06 18.23
C GLU A 410 -1.70 -16.19 19.12
N LEU A 411 -1.79 -16.52 20.40
CA LEU A 411 -2.41 -15.69 21.41
C LEU A 411 -1.32 -14.85 22.08
N LEU A 412 -1.43 -13.54 21.96
CA LEU A 412 -0.51 -12.59 22.57
C LEU A 412 -1.10 -12.00 23.85
N VAL A 413 -0.31 -11.91 24.91
CA VAL A 413 -0.64 -11.18 26.15
C VAL A 413 0.39 -10.07 26.34
N ASP A 414 -0.06 -8.81 26.28
CA ASP A 414 0.81 -7.61 26.24
C ASP A 414 1.93 -7.72 25.18
N GLY A 415 1.59 -8.34 24.04
CA GLY A 415 2.50 -8.53 22.89
C GLY A 415 3.41 -9.75 22.97
N GLU A 416 3.39 -10.53 24.06
CA GLU A 416 4.14 -11.79 24.19
C GLU A 416 3.28 -12.98 23.77
N ALA A 417 3.81 -13.86 22.91
CA ALA A 417 3.13 -15.10 22.54
C ALA A 417 3.10 -16.06 23.74
N VAL A 418 1.90 -16.33 24.26
CA VAL A 418 1.71 -17.23 25.41
C VAL A 418 1.16 -18.60 25.03
N GLU A 419 0.51 -18.68 23.88
CA GLU A 419 -0.03 -19.91 23.32
C GLU A 419 -0.05 -19.81 21.80
N SER A 420 0.18 -20.90 21.10
CA SER A 420 0.09 -20.97 19.65
C SER A 420 -0.37 -22.36 19.19
N GLY A 421 -0.82 -22.45 17.96
CA GLY A 421 -1.28 -23.71 17.41
C GLY A 421 -1.49 -23.68 15.91
N ILE A 422 -1.79 -24.86 15.37
CA ILE A 422 -2.04 -25.06 13.94
C ILE A 422 -3.36 -25.80 13.79
N VAL A 423 -4.22 -25.30 12.89
CA VAL A 423 -5.39 -26.02 12.39
C VAL A 423 -5.09 -26.44 10.95
N THR A 424 -4.83 -27.73 10.75
CA THR A 424 -4.42 -28.28 9.45
C THR A 424 -5.56 -28.44 8.48
N ASP A 425 -6.81 -28.52 8.95
CA ASP A 425 -7.99 -28.79 8.13
C ASP A 425 -8.85 -27.53 7.98
N VAL A 426 -8.56 -26.76 6.94
CA VAL A 426 -9.31 -25.54 6.58
C VAL A 426 -10.14 -25.84 5.33
N GLN A 427 -11.24 -26.57 5.49
CA GLN A 427 -12.13 -26.90 4.36
C GLN A 427 -13.22 -25.85 4.22
N VAL A 428 -13.00 -24.89 3.32
CA VAL A 428 -13.99 -23.85 2.99
C VAL A 428 -14.10 -23.75 1.48
N ALA A 429 -15.26 -24.10 0.92
CA ALA A 429 -15.54 -23.97 -0.50
C ALA A 429 -15.54 -22.49 -0.95
N PRO A 430 -15.34 -22.20 -2.25
CA PRO A 430 -15.41 -20.84 -2.79
C PRO A 430 -16.67 -20.08 -2.32
N GLN A 431 -16.50 -18.81 -1.93
CA GLN A 431 -17.58 -17.92 -1.47
C GLN A 431 -18.35 -18.43 -0.23
N GLN A 432 -17.85 -19.45 0.48
CA GLN A 432 -18.49 -19.98 1.69
C GLN A 432 -17.80 -19.50 2.98
N ARG A 433 -18.50 -19.68 4.09
CA ARG A 433 -18.00 -19.46 5.44
C ARG A 433 -18.04 -20.75 6.24
N THR A 434 -17.08 -20.92 7.14
CA THR A 434 -17.15 -21.95 8.17
C THR A 434 -16.59 -21.41 9.49
N ASP A 435 -17.06 -21.97 10.60
CA ASP A 435 -16.49 -21.67 11.91
C ASP A 435 -15.32 -22.61 12.18
N LEU A 436 -14.18 -22.04 12.53
CA LEU A 436 -12.96 -22.77 12.86
C LEU A 436 -12.73 -22.70 14.37
N HIS A 437 -12.51 -23.86 14.97
CA HIS A 437 -12.08 -23.97 16.37
C HIS A 437 -10.55 -24.04 16.43
N LEU A 438 -9.93 -23.04 17.06
CA LEU A 438 -8.48 -22.93 17.19
C LEU A 438 -7.90 -23.84 18.28
N GLY A 439 -8.75 -24.38 19.16
CA GLY A 439 -8.36 -25.36 20.18
C GLY A 439 -7.86 -24.76 21.50
N TYR A 440 -7.89 -23.43 21.65
CA TYR A 440 -7.61 -22.77 22.92
C TYR A 440 -8.89 -22.40 23.68
N SER A 441 -8.75 -22.17 24.97
CA SER A 441 -9.76 -21.53 25.80
C SER A 441 -9.04 -20.63 26.78
N LEU A 442 -9.48 -19.38 26.92
CA LEU A 442 -8.79 -18.41 27.76
C LEU A 442 -8.91 -18.85 29.24
N ARG A 443 -7.86 -19.50 29.79
CA ARG A 443 -7.97 -20.33 31.00
C ARG A 443 -8.16 -19.57 32.31
N GLN A 444 -7.78 -18.30 32.44
CA GLN A 444 -8.22 -17.41 33.53
C GLN A 444 -7.71 -15.97 33.29
N GLN A 445 -8.44 -15.01 33.86
CA GLN A 445 -8.41 -13.58 33.56
C GLN A 445 -7.02 -12.97 33.80
N CYS A 446 -6.42 -12.39 32.77
CA CYS A 446 -5.53 -11.24 32.91
C CYS A 446 -6.39 -9.99 32.68
N PRO A 447 -7.32 -9.61 33.58
CA PRO A 447 -8.42 -8.67 33.26
C PRO A 447 -7.93 -7.25 32.90
N THR A 448 -6.66 -6.97 33.16
CA THR A 448 -5.98 -5.70 32.92
C THR A 448 -5.05 -5.73 31.70
N LYS A 449 -4.67 -6.90 31.19
CA LYS A 449 -3.70 -7.04 30.09
C LYS A 449 -4.36 -6.99 28.72
N GLU A 450 -3.65 -6.53 27.71
CA GLU A 450 -4.12 -6.66 26.33
C GLU A 450 -3.99 -8.11 25.87
N VAL A 451 -5.03 -8.65 25.22
CA VAL A 451 -5.00 -9.99 24.63
C VAL A 451 -5.37 -9.91 23.15
N LEU A 452 -4.45 -10.34 22.30
CA LEU A 452 -4.60 -10.31 20.84
C LEU A 452 -4.49 -11.73 20.29
N LEU A 453 -5.18 -12.01 19.20
CA LEU A 453 -5.10 -13.26 18.47
C LEU A 453 -4.60 -12.96 17.05
N ASN A 454 -3.40 -13.43 16.73
CA ASN A 454 -2.91 -13.45 15.36
C ASN A 454 -3.38 -14.75 14.69
N VAL A 455 -3.81 -14.66 13.44
CA VAL A 455 -4.12 -15.81 12.59
C VAL A 455 -3.48 -15.61 11.23
N TYR A 456 -2.73 -16.61 10.77
CA TYR A 456 -2.04 -16.65 9.50
C TYR A 456 -2.52 -17.84 8.69
N PHE A 457 -2.95 -17.63 7.45
CA PHE A 457 -3.25 -18.72 6.53
C PHE A 457 -2.05 -18.96 5.63
N LYS A 458 -1.48 -20.15 5.75
CA LYS A 458 -0.27 -20.55 5.02
C LYS A 458 -0.58 -21.69 4.08
N GLN A 459 0.01 -21.67 2.89
CA GLN A 459 -0.19 -22.74 1.91
C GLN A 459 0.64 -23.99 2.26
N LYS A 460 0.04 -25.17 2.12
CA LYS A 460 0.67 -26.48 2.37
C LYS A 460 1.68 -26.82 1.29
N ASN A 461 1.31 -26.62 0.04
CA ASN A 461 2.13 -26.91 -1.13
C ASN A 461 2.50 -25.63 -1.87
N ALA A 462 3.68 -25.61 -2.48
CA ALA A 462 4.09 -24.52 -3.37
C ALA A 462 3.12 -24.38 -4.55
N ARG A 463 2.86 -23.14 -4.94
CA ARG A 463 1.95 -22.82 -6.05
C ARG A 463 2.45 -21.61 -6.81
N THR A 464 2.48 -21.71 -8.15
CA THR A 464 3.00 -20.66 -9.03
C THR A 464 4.45 -20.32 -8.63
N PHE A 465 4.69 -19.17 -7.98
CA PHE A 465 5.99 -18.74 -7.47
C PHE A 465 6.09 -18.72 -5.95
N LEU A 466 4.97 -18.95 -5.26
CA LEU A 466 4.90 -18.88 -3.80
C LEU A 466 5.35 -20.23 -3.22
N PRO A 467 6.30 -20.25 -2.27
CA PRO A 467 6.78 -21.49 -1.66
C PRO A 467 5.80 -22.05 -0.63
N ALA A 468 5.86 -23.35 -0.34
CA ALA A 468 5.14 -23.94 0.79
C ALA A 468 5.45 -23.16 2.09
N GLY A 469 4.43 -22.94 2.93
CA GLY A 469 4.54 -22.12 4.14
C GLY A 469 4.39 -20.61 3.94
N HIS A 470 4.26 -20.11 2.69
CA HIS A 470 3.98 -18.70 2.44
C HIS A 470 2.60 -18.30 3.00
N THR A 471 2.57 -17.17 3.73
CA THR A 471 1.35 -16.57 4.28
C THR A 471 0.59 -15.82 3.20
N VAL A 472 -0.59 -16.32 2.81
CA VAL A 472 -1.44 -15.68 1.78
C VAL A 472 -2.45 -14.69 2.36
N ALA A 473 -2.75 -14.80 3.65
CA ALA A 473 -3.68 -13.96 4.37
C ALA A 473 -3.32 -13.94 5.86
N LYS A 474 -3.56 -12.81 6.51
CA LYS A 474 -3.35 -12.65 7.95
C LYS A 474 -4.44 -11.78 8.56
N GLU A 475 -4.76 -12.00 9.83
CA GLU A 475 -5.67 -11.15 10.61
C GLU A 475 -5.21 -11.08 12.08
N GLN A 476 -5.42 -9.94 12.73
CA GLN A 476 -5.22 -9.79 14.17
C GLN A 476 -6.52 -9.34 14.85
N LEU A 477 -7.04 -10.17 15.75
CA LEU A 477 -8.28 -9.91 16.47
C LEU A 477 -8.00 -9.51 17.91
N VAL A 478 -8.76 -8.53 18.40
CA VAL A 478 -8.69 -8.09 19.81
C VAL A 478 -9.59 -9.00 20.65
N VAL A 479 -8.97 -9.91 21.42
CA VAL A 479 -9.68 -10.80 22.37
C VAL A 479 -10.04 -10.03 23.64
N GLN A 480 -9.10 -9.21 24.12
CA GLN A 480 -9.30 -8.29 25.23
C GLN A 480 -8.58 -6.98 24.93
N THR A 481 -9.33 -5.87 24.93
CA THR A 481 -8.80 -4.55 24.61
C THR A 481 -7.75 -4.12 25.62
N TYR A 482 -6.70 -3.45 25.14
CA TYR A 482 -5.78 -2.70 25.99
C TYR A 482 -6.53 -1.78 26.94
N LYS A 483 -6.19 -1.89 28.23
CA LYS A 483 -6.50 -0.87 29.21
C LYS A 483 -5.17 -0.32 29.67
N THR A 484 -5.02 0.99 29.57
CA THR A 484 -3.87 1.68 30.16
C THR A 484 -3.77 1.28 31.63
N PRO A 485 -2.70 0.58 32.03
CA PRO A 485 -2.50 0.25 33.43
C PRO A 485 -2.33 1.56 34.21
N GLU A 486 -3.17 1.78 35.23
CA GLU A 486 -2.96 2.89 36.19
C GLU A 486 -1.54 2.82 36.76
N ASP A 487 -1.01 1.60 36.91
CA ASP A 487 0.33 1.32 37.38
C ASP A 487 1.42 1.61 36.35
N LEU A 488 1.20 1.56 35.02
CA LEU A 488 2.23 2.02 34.07
C LEU A 488 2.46 3.54 34.21
N MET A 489 1.41 4.28 34.59
CA MET A 489 1.51 5.71 34.92
C MET A 489 2.02 5.93 36.37
N ARG A 490 1.74 5.01 37.32
CA ARG A 490 2.20 5.10 38.74
C ARG A 490 3.58 4.49 39.02
N GLU A 491 4.04 3.44 38.35
CA GLU A 491 5.42 2.91 38.38
C GLU A 491 6.41 3.84 37.65
N GLY A 492 5.89 4.81 36.90
CA GLY A 492 6.62 6.02 36.48
C GLY A 492 6.61 7.16 37.53
N CYS A 493 5.84 7.01 38.60
CA CYS A 493 5.62 7.98 39.68
C CYS A 493 5.80 7.38 41.09
N SER A 494 6.39 6.18 41.22
CA SER A 494 6.44 5.49 42.52
C SER A 494 7.38 6.26 43.42
N ILE A 495 6.80 6.72 44.54
CA ILE A 495 7.45 7.45 45.61
C ILE A 495 8.74 6.72 45.97
N ALA A 496 9.85 7.43 45.89
CA ALA A 496 11.17 6.97 46.30
C ALA A 496 11.11 6.21 47.62
N HIS A 497 11.88 5.13 47.75
CA HIS A 497 12.30 4.65 49.06
C HIS A 497 13.02 5.81 49.79
N ASP A 498 12.82 5.93 51.10
CA ASP A 498 13.26 7.06 51.97
C ASP A 498 14.77 7.41 51.88
N ASP A 499 15.59 6.61 51.20
CA ASP A 499 17.02 6.81 50.99
C ASP A 499 17.39 7.50 49.65
N THR A 500 16.43 7.89 48.80
CA THR A 500 16.75 8.60 47.53
C THR A 500 16.99 10.10 47.79
N PRO A 501 18.10 10.70 47.30
CA PRO A 501 18.40 12.11 47.51
C PRO A 501 17.25 13.05 47.11
N GLU A 502 17.05 14.12 47.89
CA GLU A 502 16.04 15.14 47.60
C GLU A 502 16.34 15.89 46.29
N LEU A 503 15.28 16.35 45.63
CA LEU A 503 15.41 17.16 44.42
C LEU A 503 15.90 18.56 44.76
N VAL A 504 16.88 19.04 44.02
CA VAL A 504 17.42 20.40 44.16
C VAL A 504 17.08 21.20 42.90
N VAL A 505 16.42 22.34 43.10
CA VAL A 505 16.19 23.32 42.03
C VAL A 505 17.20 24.45 42.16
N LYS A 506 18.02 24.66 41.14
CA LYS A 506 18.91 25.84 41.03
C LYS A 506 18.29 26.84 40.07
N ASP A 507 17.69 27.88 40.66
CA ASP A 507 17.03 28.99 39.95
C ASP A 507 17.84 30.29 40.02
N ASN A 508 19.18 30.19 40.05
CA ASN A 508 20.08 31.34 40.14
C ASN A 508 21.01 31.49 38.92
N ASP A 509 21.04 30.52 38.02
CA ASP A 509 21.78 30.61 36.76
C ASP A 509 21.03 31.50 35.75
N GLY A 510 21.76 32.37 35.02
CA GLY A 510 21.15 33.33 34.09
C GLY A 510 20.65 32.71 32.77
N THR A 511 21.10 31.50 32.43
CA THR A 511 20.76 30.81 31.18
C THR A 511 19.82 29.63 31.43
N TYR A 512 19.99 28.93 32.54
CA TYR A 512 19.28 27.69 32.84
C TYR A 512 18.47 27.77 34.13
N LEU A 513 17.34 27.07 34.15
CA LEU A 513 16.70 26.57 35.37
C LEU A 513 17.08 25.09 35.48
N ILE A 514 17.71 24.69 36.58
CA ILE A 514 18.30 23.35 36.71
C ILE A 514 17.56 22.56 37.78
N VAL A 515 17.19 21.32 37.47
CA VAL A 515 16.64 20.35 38.43
C VAL A 515 17.62 19.18 38.52
N GLU A 516 18.16 18.95 39.72
CA GLU A 516 19.10 17.88 40.03
C GLU A 516 18.48 16.89 41.02
N GLY A 517 18.72 15.61 40.78
CA GLY A 517 18.53 14.54 41.77
C GLY A 517 19.84 13.80 42.00
N GLY A 518 19.79 12.68 42.71
CA GLY A 518 20.99 11.91 43.08
C GLY A 518 21.90 11.60 41.89
N ASP A 519 21.32 11.05 40.82
CA ASP A 519 22.08 10.59 39.65
C ASP A 519 21.56 11.17 38.32
N PHE A 520 20.82 12.28 38.35
CA PHE A 520 20.32 12.90 37.13
C PHE A 520 20.35 14.43 37.20
N GLN A 521 20.45 15.05 36.04
CA GLN A 521 20.33 16.50 35.87
C GLN A 521 19.47 16.82 34.65
N ILE A 522 18.51 17.73 34.84
CA ILE A 522 17.66 18.27 33.79
C ILE A 522 17.79 19.79 33.77
N ASN A 523 18.19 20.34 32.62
CA ASN A 523 18.27 21.79 32.45
C ASN A 523 17.15 22.27 31.54
N PHE A 524 16.49 23.34 31.96
CA PHE A 524 15.53 24.09 31.18
C PHE A 524 16.19 25.38 30.67
N MET A 525 16.18 25.61 29.36
CA MET A 525 16.71 26.83 28.76
C MET A 525 15.77 28.00 29.07
N ARG A 526 16.20 29.03 29.81
CA ARG A 526 15.31 30.15 30.21
C ARG A 526 14.75 30.94 29.04
N LYS A 527 15.47 30.97 27.91
CA LYS A 527 15.05 31.70 26.71
C LYS A 527 13.73 31.14 26.12
N ASN A 528 13.53 29.83 26.18
CA ASN A 528 12.42 29.16 25.51
C ASN A 528 11.67 28.16 26.40
N GLY A 529 12.09 27.90 27.63
CA GLY A 529 11.45 26.98 28.58
C GLY A 529 11.60 25.48 28.25
N TYR A 530 12.37 25.11 27.23
CA TYR A 530 12.54 23.71 26.81
C TYR A 530 13.63 22.99 27.60
N ILE A 531 13.50 21.66 27.73
CA ILE A 531 14.57 20.82 28.25
C ILE A 531 15.73 20.84 27.25
N SER A 532 16.89 21.35 27.67
CA SER A 532 18.13 21.49 26.88
C SER A 532 19.26 20.58 27.35
N LEU A 533 19.09 19.93 28.51
CA LEU A 533 19.93 18.83 28.98
C LEU A 533 19.05 17.82 29.71
N TYR A 534 19.29 16.55 29.46
CA TYR A 534 18.76 15.45 30.27
C TYR A 534 19.85 14.39 30.38
N GLU A 535 20.51 14.36 31.53
CA GLU A 535 21.59 13.41 31.83
C GLU A 535 21.17 12.51 32.98
N VAL A 536 21.45 11.21 32.85
CA VAL A 536 21.17 10.21 33.89
C VAL A 536 22.34 9.25 33.99
N ASN A 537 22.89 9.03 35.18
CA ASN A 537 24.05 8.16 35.42
C ASN A 537 25.24 8.45 34.48
N GLY A 538 25.49 9.73 34.17
CA GLY A 538 26.54 10.17 33.25
C GLY A 538 26.24 9.91 31.75
N LEU A 539 25.06 9.38 31.41
CA LEU A 539 24.60 9.24 30.02
C LEU A 539 23.73 10.46 29.66
N SER A 540 24.23 11.29 28.75
CA SER A 540 23.40 12.34 28.12
C SER A 540 22.40 11.70 27.17
N VAL A 541 21.10 11.86 27.44
CA VAL A 541 19.99 11.40 26.60
C VAL A 541 19.89 12.26 25.34
N LEU A 542 19.94 13.58 25.51
CA LEU A 542 19.92 14.54 24.40
C LEU A 542 21.30 14.63 23.74
N HIS A 543 21.32 14.88 22.43
CA HIS A 543 22.52 15.31 21.74
C HIS A 543 22.93 16.70 22.25
N LYS A 544 24.24 16.98 22.25
CA LYS A 544 24.77 18.28 22.70
C LYS A 544 24.15 19.43 21.89
N GLY A 545 23.58 20.41 22.61
CA GLY A 545 22.96 21.60 22.00
C GLY A 545 21.53 21.39 21.49
N SER A 546 20.94 20.22 21.73
CA SER A 546 19.59 19.87 21.31
C SER A 546 18.57 20.07 22.42
N GLU A 547 17.29 20.13 22.06
CA GLU A 547 16.20 20.43 22.98
C GLU A 547 14.99 19.52 22.71
N LEU A 548 14.27 19.14 23.77
CA LEU A 548 12.93 18.54 23.64
C LEU A 548 11.91 19.65 23.40
N ARG A 549 11.36 19.71 22.18
CA ARG A 549 10.50 20.81 21.73
C ARG A 549 9.22 20.34 21.07
N PRO A 550 8.14 21.16 21.06
CA PRO A 550 6.92 20.89 20.30
C PRO A 550 7.22 20.66 18.82
N ASN A 551 6.44 19.78 18.18
CA ASN A 551 6.49 19.51 16.76
C ASN A 551 5.08 19.48 16.15
N PHE A 552 4.89 20.27 15.09
CA PHE A 552 3.63 20.36 14.35
C PHE A 552 3.80 20.02 12.85
N TRP A 553 5.02 19.70 12.44
CA TRP A 553 5.44 19.57 11.05
C TRP A 553 5.94 18.17 10.71
N ARG A 554 5.87 17.81 9.43
CA ARG A 554 6.53 16.64 8.85
C ARG A 554 7.16 17.04 7.53
N ALA A 555 8.17 16.30 7.08
CA ALA A 555 8.70 16.48 5.73
C ALA A 555 7.59 16.09 4.73
N PRO A 556 7.10 17.03 3.89
CA PRO A 556 5.92 16.77 3.07
C PRO A 556 6.10 15.56 2.16
N THR A 557 5.11 14.68 2.15
CA THR A 557 5.01 13.57 1.18
C THR A 557 4.65 14.10 -0.21
N ASP A 558 4.74 13.27 -1.24
CA ASP A 558 4.26 13.64 -2.57
C ASP A 558 2.77 14.04 -2.59
N ASN A 559 1.92 13.35 -1.82
CA ASN A 559 0.52 13.71 -1.66
C ASN A 559 0.35 15.07 -0.98
N ASP A 560 1.14 15.36 0.05
CA ASP A 560 1.12 16.66 0.74
C ASP A 560 1.52 17.79 -0.21
N MET A 561 2.60 17.59 -0.99
CA MET A 561 3.07 18.52 -2.02
C MET A 561 2.01 18.72 -3.11
N GLY A 562 1.39 17.63 -3.57
CA GLY A 562 0.30 17.63 -4.56
C GLY A 562 -0.95 18.38 -4.11
N ALA A 563 -1.25 18.36 -2.81
CA ALA A 563 -2.31 19.14 -2.19
C ALA A 563 -1.86 20.56 -1.76
N ASN A 564 -0.62 20.94 -2.04
CA ASN A 564 0.02 22.21 -1.68
C ASN A 564 0.00 22.48 -0.17
N LEU A 565 0.14 21.43 0.66
CA LEU A 565 0.08 21.53 2.11
C LEU A 565 1.34 22.14 2.72
N GLN A 566 2.51 21.95 2.11
CA GLN A 566 3.76 22.61 2.47
C GLN A 566 3.62 24.15 2.48
N SER A 567 2.81 24.70 1.57
CA SER A 567 2.50 26.13 1.55
C SER A 567 1.33 26.48 2.46
N LYS A 568 0.23 25.72 2.40
CA LYS A 568 -1.00 26.02 3.17
C LYS A 568 -0.80 25.89 4.67
N TYR A 569 0.01 24.94 5.12
CA TYR A 569 0.21 24.64 6.54
C TYR A 569 1.47 25.30 7.10
N ARG A 570 2.22 26.06 6.28
CA ARG A 570 3.55 26.62 6.59
C ARG A 570 3.66 27.32 7.95
N VAL A 571 2.58 27.91 8.45
CA VAL A 571 2.52 28.53 9.79
C VAL A 571 2.91 27.57 10.91
N TRP A 572 2.76 26.26 10.69
CA TRP A 572 3.08 25.18 11.63
C TRP A 572 4.51 24.64 11.50
N LYS A 573 5.28 25.04 10.48
CA LYS A 573 6.66 24.58 10.31
C LYS A 573 7.55 25.05 11.45
N ASP A 574 7.55 26.37 11.69
CA ASP A 574 8.29 27.04 12.76
C ASP A 574 7.43 28.16 13.38
N PRO A 575 6.34 27.82 14.10
CA PRO A 575 5.50 28.84 14.70
C PRO A 575 6.29 29.64 15.75
N GLU A 576 6.07 30.94 15.81
CA GLU A 576 6.64 31.76 16.89
C GLU A 576 6.08 31.29 18.25
N MET A 577 6.99 30.86 19.13
CA MET A 577 6.69 30.45 20.49
C MET A 577 7.18 31.51 21.48
N LYS A 578 6.32 32.46 21.83
CA LYS A 578 6.68 33.54 22.74
C LYS A 578 6.47 33.10 24.19
N LEU A 579 7.56 32.78 24.88
CA LEU A 579 7.54 32.41 26.30
C LEU A 579 7.04 33.59 27.16
N VAL A 580 5.94 33.38 27.87
CA VAL A 580 5.31 34.35 28.78
C VAL A 580 5.76 34.14 30.21
N SER A 581 5.91 32.88 30.63
CA SER A 581 6.36 32.54 31.97
C SER A 581 7.08 31.20 31.98
N LEU A 582 8.15 31.11 32.77
CA LEU A 582 8.78 29.86 33.19
C LEU A 582 8.80 29.86 34.72
N ALA A 583 8.04 28.96 35.34
CA ALA A 583 7.89 28.87 36.78
C ALA A 583 8.14 27.44 37.26
N HIS A 584 8.51 27.29 38.53
CA HIS A 584 8.60 25.98 39.16
C HIS A 584 7.90 25.97 40.53
N LYS A 585 7.46 24.78 40.95
CA LYS A 585 6.92 24.52 42.30
C LYS A 585 7.25 23.09 42.73
N GLU A 586 7.25 22.87 44.03
CA GLU A 586 7.26 21.53 44.60
C GLU A 586 5.82 21.09 44.85
N GLU A 587 5.46 19.88 44.39
CA GLU A 587 4.12 19.34 44.55
C GLU A 587 4.18 17.83 44.79
N ALA A 588 3.78 17.39 45.99
CA ALA A 588 3.68 15.98 46.38
C ALA A 588 4.97 15.15 46.13
N GLY A 589 6.14 15.73 46.39
CA GLY A 589 7.45 15.09 46.18
C GLY A 589 7.98 15.14 44.74
N PHE A 590 7.34 15.93 43.88
CA PHE A 590 7.78 16.21 42.51
C PHE A 590 8.20 17.67 42.38
N ILE A 591 9.15 17.94 41.49
CA ILE A 591 9.36 19.29 40.97
C ILE A 591 8.53 19.44 39.70
N VAL A 592 7.66 20.43 39.68
CA VAL A 592 6.83 20.79 38.52
C VAL A 592 7.39 22.07 37.92
N VAL A 593 7.77 22.02 36.65
CA VAL A 593 8.19 23.18 35.84
C VAL A 593 7.10 23.48 34.82
N GLU A 594 6.63 24.71 34.77
CA GLU A 594 5.58 25.18 33.87
C GLU A 594 6.12 26.27 32.95
N ALA A 595 6.05 26.04 31.64
CA ALA A 595 6.36 27.01 30.60
C ALA A 595 5.09 27.35 29.81
N LYS A 596 4.73 28.64 29.74
CA LYS A 596 3.52 29.12 29.06
C LYS A 596 3.89 29.99 27.87
N TYR A 597 3.25 29.76 26.74
CA TYR A 597 3.56 30.39 25.47
C TYR A 597 2.33 31.05 24.84
N GLU A 598 2.55 32.24 24.31
CA GLU A 598 1.69 32.79 23.25
C GLU A 598 2.20 32.28 21.90
N MET A 599 1.26 31.95 20.99
CA MET A 599 1.54 31.58 19.61
C MET A 599 0.88 32.59 18.65
N PRO A 600 1.46 33.79 18.47
CA PRO A 600 0.80 34.89 17.77
C PRO A 600 0.36 34.54 16.35
N ALA A 601 1.20 33.82 15.60
CA ALA A 601 0.96 33.46 14.20
C ALA A 601 -0.30 32.59 14.00
N VAL A 602 -0.70 31.82 15.01
CA VAL A 602 -1.90 30.98 14.98
C VAL A 602 -2.96 31.45 15.97
N SER A 603 -2.80 32.63 16.59
CA SER A 603 -3.71 33.14 17.63
C SER A 603 -3.99 32.14 18.77
N GLY A 604 -3.01 31.29 19.08
CA GLY A 604 -3.14 30.20 20.05
C GLY A 604 -2.28 30.40 21.29
N LYS A 605 -2.41 29.48 22.24
CA LYS A 605 -1.53 29.34 23.40
C LYS A 605 -1.05 27.91 23.52
N LEU A 606 0.16 27.73 24.05
CA LEU A 606 0.69 26.42 24.42
C LEU A 606 1.16 26.48 25.86
N ASP A 607 0.85 25.45 26.64
CA ASP A 607 1.40 25.22 27.97
C ASP A 607 2.19 23.91 27.95
N LEU A 608 3.44 23.95 28.40
CA LEU A 608 4.27 22.78 28.66
C LEU A 608 4.44 22.63 30.17
N THR A 609 4.02 21.49 30.70
CA THR A 609 4.19 21.15 32.11
C THR A 609 5.08 19.92 32.23
N TYR A 610 6.15 20.03 33.00
CA TYR A 610 7.11 18.97 33.27
C TYR A 610 7.04 18.60 34.74
N ARG A 611 6.63 17.38 35.06
CA ARG A 611 6.56 16.88 36.44
C ARG A 611 7.63 15.81 36.64
N ILE A 612 8.63 16.13 37.44
CA ILE A 612 9.89 15.38 37.60
C ILE A 612 9.90 14.69 38.96
N ASN A 613 10.22 13.40 38.98
CA ASN A 613 10.34 12.62 40.21
C ASN A 613 11.82 12.47 40.67
N LYS A 614 12.01 11.84 41.84
CA LYS A 614 13.34 11.60 42.44
C LYS A 614 14.25 10.65 41.64
N GLN A 615 13.71 9.94 40.64
CA GLN A 615 14.45 9.01 39.76
C GLN A 615 14.75 9.60 38.38
N GLY A 616 14.40 10.87 38.15
CA GLY A 616 14.62 11.58 36.89
C GLY A 616 13.54 11.34 35.84
N ALA A 617 12.50 10.53 36.11
CA ALA A 617 11.40 10.39 35.17
C ALA A 617 10.62 11.71 35.04
N VAL A 618 10.27 12.07 33.81
CA VAL A 618 9.61 13.33 33.47
C VAL A 618 8.25 13.03 32.83
N GLU A 619 7.16 13.36 33.52
CA GLU A 619 5.85 13.47 32.88
C GLU A 619 5.77 14.81 32.14
N VAL A 620 5.58 14.77 30.83
CA VAL A 620 5.44 15.93 29.96
C VAL A 620 3.97 16.06 29.56
N THR A 621 3.39 17.23 29.80
CA THR A 621 2.06 17.60 29.28
C THR A 621 2.20 18.77 28.32
N GLN A 622 1.84 18.55 27.06
CA GLN A 622 1.73 19.55 26.01
C GLN A 622 0.25 19.88 25.79
N GLN A 623 -0.16 21.10 26.13
CA GLN A 623 -1.54 21.55 26.02
C GLN A 623 -1.62 22.77 25.11
N MET A 624 -2.27 22.63 23.95
CA MET A 624 -2.60 23.76 23.08
C MET A 624 -4.03 24.20 23.30
N THR A 625 -4.23 25.51 23.39
CA THR A 625 -5.56 26.16 23.38
C THR A 625 -5.68 27.00 22.12
N ALA A 626 -6.66 26.67 21.29
CA ALA A 626 -6.94 27.38 20.05
C ALA A 626 -7.65 28.71 20.30
N GLY A 627 -7.30 29.73 19.51
CA GLY A 627 -7.96 31.02 19.48
C GLY A 627 -9.38 30.90 18.92
N LYS A 628 -10.37 31.33 19.70
CA LYS A 628 -11.78 31.31 19.26
C LYS A 628 -11.98 32.14 17.99
N GLY A 629 -12.54 31.53 16.95
CA GLY A 629 -12.85 32.21 15.68
C GLY A 629 -11.66 32.47 14.76
N ALA A 630 -10.45 32.05 15.14
CA ALA A 630 -9.28 32.15 14.27
C ALA A 630 -9.38 31.17 13.10
N LYS A 631 -9.02 31.62 11.90
CA LYS A 631 -8.94 30.77 10.71
C LYS A 631 -7.50 30.33 10.52
N VAL A 632 -7.18 29.18 11.10
CA VAL A 632 -5.84 28.58 11.04
C VAL A 632 -5.93 27.26 10.28
N PRO A 633 -4.97 26.95 9.39
CA PRO A 633 -4.94 25.66 8.70
C PRO A 633 -4.80 24.49 9.68
N ASN A 634 -5.13 23.30 9.20
CA ASN A 634 -4.83 22.03 9.87
C ASN A 634 -3.30 21.85 10.06
N MET A 635 -2.93 20.88 10.90
CA MET A 635 -1.53 20.52 11.18
C MET A 635 -1.16 19.18 10.53
N PHE A 636 0.14 18.91 10.38
CA PHE A 636 0.61 17.58 10.00
C PHE A 636 0.69 16.63 11.19
N ARG A 637 1.10 17.13 12.36
CA ARG A 637 1.14 16.35 13.61
C ARG A 637 0.89 17.22 14.82
N PHE A 638 0.62 16.57 15.95
CA PHE A 638 0.65 17.19 17.26
C PHE A 638 1.47 16.32 18.21
N GLY A 639 2.68 16.76 18.53
CA GLY A 639 3.62 16.00 19.33
C GLY A 639 4.85 16.81 19.74
N MET A 640 5.90 16.09 20.10
CA MET A 640 7.22 16.65 20.43
C MET A 640 8.32 15.91 19.68
N ARG A 641 9.47 16.57 19.51
CA ARG A 641 10.67 15.99 18.91
C ARG A 641 11.90 16.30 19.76
N ALA A 642 12.92 15.46 19.62
CA ALA A 642 14.23 15.66 20.21
C ALA A 642 15.32 15.00 19.37
N GLU A 643 16.48 15.64 19.26
CA GLU A 643 17.69 15.00 18.78
C GLU A 643 18.41 14.34 19.96
N LEU A 644 18.47 13.01 19.94
CA LEU A 644 19.06 12.19 20.99
C LEU A 644 20.51 11.84 20.69
N ASN A 645 21.25 11.50 21.74
CA ASN A 645 22.60 10.97 21.62
C ASN A 645 22.63 9.75 20.67
N LYS A 646 23.54 9.76 19.70
CA LYS A 646 23.69 8.71 18.67
C LYS A 646 23.85 7.30 19.24
N GLN A 647 24.38 7.18 20.45
CA GLN A 647 24.55 5.89 21.12
C GLN A 647 23.22 5.20 21.42
N LEU A 648 22.11 5.94 21.54
CA LEU A 648 20.77 5.41 21.75
C LEU A 648 20.19 4.86 20.43
N SER A 649 20.88 3.92 19.80
CA SER A 649 20.60 3.45 18.45
C SER A 649 19.63 2.26 18.37
N ASN A 650 19.26 1.66 19.51
CA ASN A 650 18.41 0.48 19.57
C ASN A 650 17.00 0.86 20.05
N ILE A 651 16.01 0.23 19.43
CA ILE A 651 14.59 0.50 19.61
C ILE A 651 13.93 -0.82 20.04
N GLN A 652 13.12 -0.75 21.09
CA GLN A 652 12.13 -1.80 21.38
C GLN A 652 10.78 -1.14 21.61
N TYR A 653 9.69 -1.68 21.09
CA TYR A 653 8.37 -1.12 21.35
C TYR A 653 7.29 -2.17 21.33
N TYR A 654 6.19 -1.87 22.04
CA TYR A 654 4.93 -2.58 21.91
C TYR A 654 3.92 -1.70 21.17
N GLY A 655 3.63 -2.03 19.92
CA GLY A 655 2.80 -1.22 19.02
C GLY A 655 2.69 -1.85 17.65
N ARG A 656 2.30 -1.12 16.61
CA ARG A 656 2.23 -1.67 15.25
C ARG A 656 3.58 -1.69 14.54
N GLY A 657 3.92 -2.81 13.90
CA GLY A 657 5.17 -2.98 13.19
C GLY A 657 5.21 -4.23 12.30
N PRO A 658 6.41 -4.61 11.81
CA PRO A 658 7.69 -3.89 11.95
C PRO A 658 7.90 -2.77 10.92
N ILE A 659 7.10 -2.74 9.84
CA ILE A 659 7.15 -1.71 8.79
C ILE A 659 6.45 -0.42 9.25
N GLU A 660 6.67 0.69 8.56
CA GLU A 660 6.01 1.96 8.87
C GLU A 660 4.49 1.90 8.65
N ASN A 661 3.75 2.67 9.44
CA ASN A 661 2.30 2.72 9.39
C ASN A 661 1.77 4.08 9.87
N TYR A 662 0.62 4.48 9.32
CA TYR A 662 0.02 5.81 9.50
C TYR A 662 -1.47 5.69 9.83
N ALA A 663 -2.10 6.82 10.19
CA ALA A 663 -3.48 6.87 10.68
C ALA A 663 -4.50 6.15 9.75
N ASP A 664 -4.27 6.23 8.45
CA ASP A 664 -5.10 5.67 7.38
C ASP A 664 -4.41 4.53 6.58
N ARG A 665 -3.25 4.04 7.04
CA ARG A 665 -2.52 2.91 6.45
C ARG A 665 -1.80 2.11 7.53
N LYS A 666 -2.49 1.14 8.15
CA LYS A 666 -1.95 0.38 9.30
C LYS A 666 -2.50 -1.04 9.47
N SER A 667 -3.41 -1.48 8.61
CA SER A 667 -4.15 -2.74 8.77
C SER A 667 -3.24 -3.96 8.60
N SER A 668 -2.24 -3.85 7.71
CA SER A 668 -1.22 -4.85 7.46
C SER A 668 -0.19 -5.02 8.57
N THR A 669 -0.14 -4.08 9.53
CA THR A 669 0.84 -4.06 10.63
C THR A 669 0.19 -4.47 11.94
N PHE A 670 0.68 -5.55 12.54
CA PHE A 670 0.10 -6.12 13.76
C PHE A 670 0.68 -5.46 15.00
N ILE A 671 -0.15 -5.36 16.05
CA ILE A 671 0.31 -4.94 17.36
C ILE A 671 1.10 -6.08 17.98
N GLY A 672 2.35 -5.82 18.37
CA GLY A 672 3.27 -6.81 18.92
C GLY A 672 4.52 -6.14 19.47
N LYS A 673 5.43 -6.94 20.05
CA LYS A 673 6.74 -6.44 20.48
C LYS A 673 7.73 -6.55 19.34
N TYR A 674 8.40 -5.45 19.06
CA TYR A 674 9.40 -5.36 17.99
C TYR A 674 10.71 -4.83 18.55
N CYS A 675 11.82 -5.37 18.04
CA CYS A 675 13.17 -4.89 18.31
C CYS A 675 13.81 -4.51 16.97
N GLN A 676 14.26 -3.26 16.85
CA GLN A 676 14.86 -2.70 15.64
C GLN A 676 16.00 -1.76 16.02
N SER A 677 16.85 -1.42 15.08
CA SER A 677 17.79 -0.31 15.15
C SER A 677 17.22 0.93 14.47
N VAL A 678 17.74 2.11 14.80
CA VAL A 678 17.41 3.36 14.10
C VAL A 678 17.72 3.27 12.59
N ALA A 679 18.72 2.47 12.19
CA ALA A 679 19.05 2.27 10.79
C ALA A 679 17.96 1.50 10.01
N GLU A 680 17.24 0.60 10.68
CA GLU A 680 16.16 -0.20 10.08
C GLU A 680 14.82 0.55 10.02
N GLN A 681 14.72 1.74 10.62
CA GLN A 681 13.48 2.53 10.59
C GLN A 681 13.30 3.31 9.28
N PHE A 682 14.39 3.69 8.62
CA PHE A 682 14.35 4.53 7.42
C PHE A 682 13.99 3.71 6.19
N TYR A 683 13.01 4.19 5.43
CA TYR A 683 12.73 3.67 4.08
C TYR A 683 13.12 4.73 3.03
N PRO A 684 14.01 4.41 2.08
CA PRO A 684 14.49 5.35 1.07
C PRO A 684 13.48 5.47 -0.09
N TYR A 685 12.37 6.17 0.12
CA TYR A 685 11.53 6.63 -1.00
C TYR A 685 12.40 7.46 -1.97
N ILE A 686 12.26 7.29 -3.28
CA ILE A 686 13.17 7.93 -4.27
C ILE A 686 13.33 9.43 -3.97
N ARG A 687 12.23 10.17 -3.87
CA ARG A 687 12.23 11.53 -3.34
C ARG A 687 12.21 11.53 -1.80
N PRO A 688 13.09 12.29 -1.11
CA PRO A 688 13.07 12.43 0.35
C PRO A 688 11.74 12.96 0.90
N GLN A 689 11.24 12.32 1.95
CA GLN A 689 9.99 12.69 2.64
C GLN A 689 9.81 11.99 3.99
N GLU A 690 8.75 12.34 4.73
CA GLU A 690 8.36 11.65 5.97
C GLU A 690 8.24 10.13 5.76
N ASN A 691 8.89 9.38 6.66
CA ASN A 691 8.85 7.93 6.72
C ASN A 691 9.14 7.44 8.16
N GLY A 692 9.00 6.14 8.40
CA GLY A 692 9.44 5.47 9.63
C GLY A 692 8.47 5.55 10.83
N THR A 693 7.31 6.18 10.68
CA THR A 693 6.31 6.28 11.78
C THR A 693 5.76 4.89 12.17
N LYS A 694 5.65 4.64 13.48
CA LYS A 694 4.87 3.54 14.07
C LYS A 694 3.71 4.10 14.87
N SER A 695 2.52 3.52 14.73
CA SER A 695 1.31 3.94 15.44
C SER A 695 0.84 2.91 16.48
N ASP A 696 -0.19 3.28 17.23
CA ASP A 696 -0.79 2.50 18.30
C ASP A 696 0.28 1.96 19.29
N ILE A 697 1.25 2.79 19.68
CA ILE A 697 2.32 2.43 20.60
C ILE A 697 1.83 2.49 22.05
N ARG A 698 2.09 1.44 22.84
CA ARG A 698 1.85 1.39 24.29
C ARG A 698 3.08 1.88 25.05
N TRP A 699 4.27 1.45 24.63
CA TRP A 699 5.55 1.91 25.15
C TRP A 699 6.64 1.83 24.08
N TRP A 700 7.65 2.68 24.19
CA TRP A 700 8.81 2.74 23.30
C TRP A 700 10.11 2.94 24.07
N ASN A 701 11.04 2.01 23.94
CA ASN A 701 12.39 2.09 24.48
C ASN A 701 13.36 2.58 23.41
N GLN A 702 14.17 3.57 23.75
CA GLN A 702 15.30 4.06 22.96
C GLN A 702 16.57 3.92 23.80
N VAL A 703 17.38 2.91 23.50
CA VAL A 703 18.50 2.48 24.36
C VAL A 703 19.80 2.31 23.59
N ASN A 704 20.91 2.34 24.32
CA ASN A 704 22.21 2.00 23.78
C ASN A 704 22.47 0.48 23.78
N LYS A 705 23.67 0.08 23.37
CA LYS A 705 24.08 -1.34 23.34
C LYS A 705 24.12 -2.03 24.71
N ALA A 706 24.19 -1.27 25.81
CA ALA A 706 24.17 -1.80 27.17
C ALA A 706 22.74 -1.87 27.77
N GLY A 707 21.71 -1.48 27.01
CA GLY A 707 20.33 -1.43 27.49
C GLY A 707 20.01 -0.20 28.34
N ASN A 708 20.86 0.85 28.31
CA ASN A 708 20.64 2.10 29.03
C ASN A 708 20.07 3.17 28.09
N GLY A 709 19.08 3.92 28.54
CA GLY A 709 18.45 4.98 27.75
C GLY A 709 17.13 5.44 28.35
N ILE A 710 16.13 5.63 27.50
CA ILE A 710 14.79 6.09 27.91
C ILE A 710 13.69 5.15 27.43
N GLN A 711 12.61 5.10 28.21
CA GLN A 711 11.32 4.54 27.85
C GLN A 711 10.29 5.67 27.78
N LEU A 712 9.49 5.65 26.72
CA LEU A 712 8.35 6.52 26.50
C LEU A 712 7.07 5.76 26.83
N LEU A 713 6.21 6.38 27.64
CA LEU A 713 4.91 5.84 28.05
C LEU A 713 3.84 6.91 27.84
N SER A 714 2.60 6.53 27.55
CA SER A 714 1.47 7.45 27.55
C SER A 714 0.21 6.78 28.07
N GLY A 715 -0.70 7.60 28.61
CA GLY A 715 -1.99 7.16 29.09
C GLY A 715 -2.92 6.66 27.97
N LEU A 716 -2.58 6.94 26.71
CA LEU A 716 -3.27 6.48 25.51
C LEU A 716 -2.23 6.01 24.48
N PRO A 717 -2.61 5.13 23.53
CA PRO A 717 -1.72 4.79 22.44
C PRO A 717 -1.26 6.03 21.67
N PHE A 718 0.03 6.08 21.32
CA PHE A 718 0.67 7.21 20.65
C PHE A 718 1.43 6.74 19.39
N SER A 719 2.09 7.66 18.68
CA SER A 719 2.95 7.33 17.55
C SER A 719 4.38 7.81 17.81
N ALA A 720 5.37 7.13 17.24
CA ALA A 720 6.76 7.52 17.35
C ALA A 720 7.56 7.12 16.11
N SER A 721 8.66 7.84 15.89
CA SER A 721 9.67 7.51 14.88
C SER A 721 11.05 7.91 15.39
N ALA A 722 12.08 7.17 14.98
CA ALA A 722 13.47 7.50 15.29
C ALA A 722 14.34 7.26 14.06
N LEU A 723 14.94 8.32 13.52
CA LEU A 723 15.69 8.30 12.26
C LEU A 723 17.09 8.92 12.42
N TYR A 724 18.04 8.48 11.60
CA TYR A 724 19.29 9.22 11.38
C TYR A 724 19.14 10.40 10.43
N TYR A 725 17.92 10.90 10.23
CA TYR A 725 17.62 11.99 9.32
C TYR A 725 16.70 12.97 10.04
N SER A 726 17.01 14.25 9.96
CA SER A 726 16.13 15.29 10.50
C SER A 726 14.95 15.53 9.56
N ILE A 727 13.87 16.09 10.10
CA ILE A 727 12.73 16.52 9.28
C ILE A 727 13.20 17.52 8.21
N GLU A 728 14.10 18.42 8.59
CA GLU A 728 14.65 19.44 7.71
C GLU A 728 15.47 18.85 6.55
N ALA A 729 16.20 17.75 6.77
CA ALA A 729 16.98 17.09 5.73
C ALA A 729 16.10 16.35 4.70
N LEU A 730 14.89 15.96 5.09
CA LEU A 730 13.92 15.27 4.24
C LEU A 730 12.88 16.24 3.61
N ASP A 731 12.83 17.49 4.06
CA ASP A 731 11.89 18.52 3.60
C ASP A 731 12.54 19.40 2.53
N GLU A 732 12.11 19.21 1.27
CA GLU A 732 12.63 19.97 0.12
C GLU A 732 12.13 21.44 0.06
N GLY A 733 11.20 21.84 0.93
CA GLY A 733 10.72 23.21 1.02
C GLY A 733 9.37 23.43 0.34
N LEU A 734 9.23 24.58 -0.35
CA LEU A 734 7.95 24.97 -0.97
C LEU A 734 7.70 24.28 -2.30
N GLU A 735 8.78 23.98 -3.01
CA GLU A 735 8.81 23.31 -4.29
C GLU A 735 9.72 22.10 -4.16
N LYS A 736 9.46 21.07 -4.97
CA LYS A 736 10.33 19.90 -5.06
C LYS A 736 11.69 20.31 -5.62
N ALA A 737 12.76 19.78 -5.03
CA ALA A 737 14.14 20.22 -5.27
C ALA A 737 14.98 19.19 -6.05
N ASN A 738 14.33 18.20 -6.67
CA ASN A 738 15.01 17.08 -7.32
C ASN A 738 15.96 16.31 -6.37
N GLY A 739 15.58 16.16 -5.09
CA GLY A 739 16.33 15.43 -4.09
C GLY A 739 16.17 13.91 -4.20
N HIS A 740 17.14 13.18 -3.64
CA HIS A 740 17.25 11.73 -3.69
C HIS A 740 17.56 11.16 -2.31
N SER A 741 16.72 10.26 -1.77
CA SER A 741 16.88 9.75 -0.39
C SER A 741 18.22 9.08 -0.13
N GLU A 742 18.74 8.36 -1.12
CA GLU A 742 20.07 7.75 -1.05
C GLU A 742 21.13 8.81 -0.80
N LEU A 743 20.98 10.00 -1.37
CA LEU A 743 21.95 11.09 -1.34
C LEU A 743 21.84 11.98 -0.10
N VAL A 744 20.77 11.89 0.70
CA VAL A 744 20.63 12.65 1.94
C VAL A 744 21.66 12.22 2.98
N ASP A 745 22.30 13.18 3.63
CA ASP A 745 23.29 12.92 4.68
C ASP A 745 22.62 12.49 5.99
N LYS A 746 23.21 11.49 6.64
CA LYS A 746 22.80 11.06 7.97
C LYS A 746 23.26 12.04 9.04
N SER A 747 22.39 12.35 9.97
CA SER A 747 22.71 13.10 11.19
C SER A 747 23.71 12.34 12.09
N ASP A 748 24.43 13.08 12.92
CA ASP A 748 25.28 12.59 14.00
C ASP A 748 24.50 12.33 15.32
N CYS A 749 23.17 12.38 15.25
CA CYS A 749 22.22 12.13 16.34
C CYS A 749 21.09 11.19 15.88
N VAL A 750 20.24 10.78 16.83
CA VAL A 750 18.97 10.11 16.53
C VAL A 750 17.84 11.13 16.63
N ASN A 751 17.14 11.40 15.53
CA ASN A 751 15.99 12.29 15.48
C ASN A 751 14.73 11.52 15.91
N LEU A 752 14.27 11.75 17.14
CA LEU A 752 13.07 11.13 17.71
C LEU A 752 11.86 12.06 17.56
N CYS A 753 10.73 11.52 17.08
CA CYS A 753 9.41 12.14 17.21
C CYS A 753 8.52 11.29 18.12
N VAL A 754 7.71 11.95 18.95
CA VAL A 754 6.70 11.35 19.84
C VAL A 754 5.41 12.14 19.68
N ASP A 755 4.41 11.51 19.07
CA ASP A 755 3.22 12.18 18.61
C ASP A 755 1.96 11.64 19.29
N LYS A 756 1.07 12.54 19.72
CA LYS A 756 -0.31 12.17 20.05
C LYS A 756 -0.98 11.57 18.82
N VAL A 757 -0.80 12.24 17.69
CA VAL A 757 -1.46 11.96 16.42
C VAL A 757 -0.70 12.63 15.27
N GLN A 758 -0.74 11.98 14.12
CA GLN A 758 -0.24 12.49 12.83
C GLN A 758 -1.34 12.34 11.77
N MET A 759 -1.42 13.31 10.86
CA MET A 759 -2.32 13.28 9.71
C MET A 759 -2.06 12.07 8.82
N GLY A 760 -3.13 11.52 8.24
CA GLY A 760 -3.05 10.44 7.26
C GLY A 760 -2.27 10.81 5.99
N LEU A 761 -2.05 9.82 5.14
CA LEU A 761 -1.32 9.96 3.88
C LEU A 761 -2.24 10.25 2.70
N GLY A 762 -3.44 9.67 2.69
CA GLY A 762 -4.32 9.65 1.52
C GLY A 762 -3.79 8.80 0.36
N CYS A 763 -4.65 8.54 -0.62
CA CYS A 763 -4.27 7.84 -1.86
C CYS A 763 -5.12 8.19 -3.08
N VAL A 764 -6.18 9.00 -2.96
CA VAL A 764 -7.11 9.22 -4.08
C VAL A 764 -6.38 9.82 -5.29
N THR A 765 -5.57 10.87 -5.08
CA THR A 765 -4.63 11.43 -6.09
C THR A 765 -3.47 12.13 -5.39
N SER A 766 -2.37 12.37 -6.11
CA SER A 766 -1.23 13.19 -5.66
C SER A 766 -1.22 14.61 -6.27
N TRP A 767 -2.40 15.18 -6.56
CA TRP A 767 -2.54 16.53 -7.16
C TRP A 767 -3.77 17.29 -6.64
N GLY A 768 -4.08 17.13 -5.34
CA GLY A 768 -5.08 17.97 -4.67
C GLY A 768 -5.95 17.26 -3.63
N SER A 769 -5.99 15.94 -3.65
CA SER A 769 -6.81 15.17 -2.70
C SER A 769 -6.21 15.24 -1.29
N LEU A 770 -7.09 15.23 -0.29
CA LEU A 770 -6.71 15.12 1.12
C LEU A 770 -7.11 13.73 1.64
N PRO A 771 -6.46 13.24 2.71
CA PRO A 771 -7.01 12.16 3.53
C PRO A 771 -8.46 12.47 3.95
N LEU A 772 -9.27 11.45 4.21
CA LEU A 772 -10.60 11.65 4.76
C LEU A 772 -10.56 12.49 6.04
N GLU A 773 -11.62 13.25 6.31
CA GLU A 773 -11.70 14.20 7.43
C GLU A 773 -11.29 13.58 8.78
N GLN A 774 -11.69 12.34 9.03
CA GLN A 774 -11.33 11.58 10.24
C GLN A 774 -9.83 11.29 10.42
N TYR A 775 -9.03 11.47 9.36
CA TYR A 775 -7.58 11.31 9.35
C TYR A 775 -6.83 12.65 9.23
N GLN A 776 -7.54 13.79 9.28
CA GLN A 776 -6.95 15.13 9.31
C GLN A 776 -6.84 15.66 10.74
N LEU A 777 -5.96 16.65 10.96
CA LEU A 777 -5.75 17.30 12.27
C LEU A 777 -6.24 18.76 12.22
N PRO A 778 -7.54 19.01 12.45
CA PRO A 778 -8.09 20.37 12.42
C PRO A 778 -7.49 21.26 13.50
N TYR A 779 -7.50 22.59 13.30
CA TYR A 779 -7.11 23.54 14.34
C TYR A 779 -8.15 23.58 15.46
N GLN A 780 -7.78 23.05 16.63
CA GLN A 780 -8.62 22.95 17.83
C GLN A 780 -7.75 22.81 19.08
N ASP A 781 -8.37 22.66 20.26
CA ASP A 781 -7.63 22.35 21.48
C ASP A 781 -7.04 20.93 21.41
N TYR A 782 -5.77 20.78 21.77
CA TYR A 782 -5.09 19.49 21.84
C TYR A 782 -4.35 19.34 23.16
N SER A 783 -4.41 18.13 23.72
CA SER A 783 -3.66 17.75 24.92
C SER A 783 -2.91 16.47 24.67
N PHE A 784 -1.63 16.44 24.96
CA PHE A 784 -0.81 15.23 24.92
C PHE A 784 -0.01 15.10 26.21
N LYS A 785 -0.13 13.94 26.85
CA LYS A 785 0.59 13.61 28.07
C LYS A 785 1.38 12.32 27.85
N PHE A 786 2.66 12.36 28.12
CA PHE A 786 3.55 11.19 28.05
C PHE A 786 4.64 11.29 29.11
N VAL A 787 5.31 10.17 29.40
CA VAL A 787 6.38 10.07 30.38
C VAL A 787 7.66 9.65 29.68
N ILE A 788 8.76 10.31 30.02
CA ILE A 788 10.13 9.90 29.66
C ILE A 788 10.79 9.33 30.90
N LYS A 789 10.95 8.01 30.96
CA LYS A 789 11.50 7.28 32.10
C LYS A 789 12.92 6.79 31.77
N PRO A 790 13.94 7.07 32.60
CA PRO A 790 15.24 6.43 32.46
C PRO A 790 15.12 4.92 32.64
N VAL A 791 15.79 4.16 31.77
CA VAL A 791 15.87 2.69 31.86
C VAL A 791 17.31 2.23 31.82
N PHE A 792 17.60 1.16 32.55
CA PHE A 792 18.94 0.55 32.66
C PHE A 792 18.85 -0.95 32.46
N HIS A 793 19.87 -1.51 31.80
CA HIS A 793 19.99 -2.96 31.56
C HIS A 793 18.73 -3.62 30.95
N GLN A 794 17.95 -2.89 30.16
CA GLN A 794 16.83 -3.46 29.43
C GLN A 794 17.31 -4.01 28.08
N PHE A 795 17.19 -5.32 27.91
CA PHE A 795 17.39 -6.01 26.64
C PHE A 795 16.27 -7.00 26.39
#